data_AF-A0A1Y3NUP4-F1
#
_entry.id   AF-A0A1Y3NUP4-F1
#
_cell.length_a   1.000
_cell.length_b   1.000
_cell.length_c   1.000
_cell.angle_alpha   90.00
_cell.angle_beta   90.00
_cell.angle_gamma   90.00
#
_symmetry.space_group_name_H-M   'P 1'
#
loop_
_entity.id
_entity.type
_entity.pdbx_description
1 polymer ?
#
loop_
_entity_poly.entity_id
_entity_poly.type
_entity_poly.pdbx_seq_one_letter_code
_entity_poly.pdbx_strand_id
1 'polypeptide(L)'
;IAGVIERNKLYSFQKILWRALRGNLLFHNMEVEEPSIEKSTDDGEPVYEDVFIAMVHGSELVNKIKRICDAFNAVIYDVPDDKETRDKTLQDVNSRLSDIKKVLDQTRQTRIEQLNEIQKDIDDWSILVRKEKSVYGQMNLFKNEQQSLIAEGWVPTNKIDEIRSTLGKAMKKMPTSVVITEKDTVRIKPTYNITNKFTKCFQSIVDSYGIANYREINPALYTIITFPFLFAIMFGDIGHGILMFLAALFVCIKEKQLALIDNEIFSMLFSGRYVILLMGAFSIFTGLVYNEMFAKPLSLFSTNNWVWENVGTPNEENMINQRADLSQFHQKAYPFGMDPAWMDAENKLLFMNSYKMKMSVVVGVIHMLFGTVISLFNFVHFKSSINIIGVFIPEFIFMVSIFGYLAFSIVYKWCTDWTGSNPPSLLNMLINMFLSPGNVKSDEQLYSGQSTVQLILLLLAVICIPWLLLYKPFALKMKHKNEKPLEITEDIEEEYAPKPFVFTDEFINRAVGTIEYCLSGISHTASYLRLWALSLAHGQLSEVLWNMLLDMAFNFENAVVRTLAIFAIFAAWFGLTIAILLLMEGLSAFLHALRLHWVEFNSKFFTGTGYKFTPFSFRKIMKRLREESKAYV
;
A
#
# COMPACT_ATOMS: atom_id res chain seq x y z
N ILE A 1 2.47 58.72 33.90
CA ILE A 1 3.12 58.00 32.78
C ILE A 1 2.05 57.16 32.10
N ALA A 2 1.86 57.33 30.79
CA ALA A 2 0.95 56.53 29.99
C ALA A 2 1.76 55.72 28.95
N GLY A 3 1.34 54.49 28.67
CA GLY A 3 2.04 53.63 27.72
C GLY A 3 1.24 52.42 27.29
N VAL A 4 1.81 51.64 26.39
CA VAL A 4 1.22 50.40 25.86
C VAL A 4 2.16 49.24 26.17
N ILE A 5 1.60 48.12 26.63
CA ILE A 5 2.33 46.90 26.99
C ILE A 5 1.59 45.67 26.48
N GLU A 6 2.32 44.61 26.15
CA GLU A 6 1.72 43.31 25.82
C GLU A 6 0.90 42.76 27.00
N ARG A 7 -0.31 42.26 26.72
CA ARG A 7 -1.26 41.78 27.73
C ARG A 7 -0.67 40.68 28.62
N ASN A 8 0.13 39.79 28.03
CA ASN A 8 0.80 38.69 28.75
C ASN A 8 1.79 39.18 29.82
N LYS A 9 2.39 40.37 29.62
CA LYS A 9 3.40 40.95 30.51
C LYS A 9 2.79 41.88 31.56
N LEU A 10 1.53 42.29 31.41
CA LEU A 10 0.89 43.30 32.25
C LEU A 10 0.85 42.92 33.74
N TYR A 11 0.48 41.67 34.05
CA TYR A 11 0.39 41.22 35.45
C TYR A 11 1.76 41.22 36.15
N SER A 12 2.80 40.77 35.45
CA SER A 12 4.18 40.79 35.95
C SER A 12 4.69 42.22 36.11
N PHE A 13 4.40 43.08 35.14
CA PHE A 13 4.74 44.50 35.17
C PHE A 13 4.11 45.22 36.37
N GLN A 14 2.81 45.03 36.59
CA GLN A 14 2.08 45.62 37.72
C GLN A 14 2.67 45.17 39.07
N LYS A 15 3.02 43.88 39.22
CA LYS A 15 3.66 43.36 40.44
C LYS A 15 5.02 43.99 40.71
N ILE A 16 5.85 44.16 39.67
CA ILE A 16 7.18 44.75 39.83
C ILE A 16 7.06 46.24 40.18
N LEU A 17 6.16 46.98 39.54
CA LEU A 17 5.90 48.37 39.89
C LEU A 17 5.41 48.52 41.33
N TRP A 18 4.47 47.68 41.77
CA TRP A 18 3.96 47.69 43.14
C TRP A 18 5.05 47.41 44.18
N ARG A 19 5.91 46.42 43.93
CA ARG A 19 7.06 46.10 44.79
C ARG A 19 8.11 47.22 44.81
N ALA A 20 8.43 47.80 43.66
CA ALA A 20 9.45 48.83 43.52
C ALA A 20 9.06 50.16 44.18
N LEU A 21 7.77 50.44 44.27
CA LEU A 21 7.18 51.66 44.83
C LEU A 21 6.58 51.45 46.24
N ARG A 22 6.75 50.25 46.82
CA ARG A 22 6.23 49.87 48.15
C ARG A 22 4.73 50.20 48.34
N GLY A 23 3.93 49.99 47.30
CA GLY A 23 2.48 50.24 47.32
C GLY A 23 2.03 51.67 47.02
N ASN A 24 2.95 52.63 46.83
CA ASN A 24 2.62 54.01 46.46
C ASN A 24 2.45 54.18 44.95
N LEU A 25 1.44 53.52 44.37
CA LEU A 25 1.14 53.53 42.94
C LEU A 25 -0.37 53.50 42.69
N LEU A 26 -0.87 54.45 41.89
CA LEU A 26 -2.19 54.32 41.24
C LEU A 26 -1.97 53.83 39.81
N PHE A 27 -2.45 52.63 39.52
CA PHE A 27 -2.30 51.96 38.23
C PHE A 27 -3.68 51.66 37.64
N HIS A 28 -3.92 52.15 36.43
CA HIS A 28 -5.10 51.84 35.64
C HIS A 28 -4.67 51.24 34.30
N ASN A 29 -5.39 50.22 33.84
CA ASN A 29 -5.21 49.62 32.53
C ASN A 29 -6.54 49.58 31.76
N MET A 30 -6.44 49.63 30.43
CA MET A 30 -7.55 49.49 29.50
C MET A 30 -7.10 48.56 28.38
N GLU A 31 -7.93 47.56 28.08
CA GLU A 31 -7.66 46.57 27.04
C GLU A 31 -7.86 47.17 25.65
N VAL A 32 -6.93 46.91 24.73
CA VAL A 32 -7.13 47.19 23.29
C VAL A 32 -7.81 45.97 22.67
N GLU A 33 -8.95 46.18 22.02
CA GLU A 33 -9.75 45.10 21.40
C GLU A 33 -9.09 44.54 20.13
N GLU A 34 -8.45 45.40 19.34
CA GLU A 34 -7.76 45.01 18.12
C GLU A 34 -6.31 44.59 18.41
N PRO A 35 -5.84 43.45 17.87
CA PRO A 35 -4.47 43.01 18.05
C PRO A 35 -3.48 43.91 17.29
N SER A 36 -2.28 44.04 17.85
CA SER A 36 -1.21 44.80 17.22
C SER A 36 -0.71 44.08 15.95
N ILE A 37 -0.67 44.80 14.83
CA ILE A 37 -0.27 44.24 13.51
C ILE A 37 1.24 44.03 13.43
N GLU A 38 2.03 44.82 14.16
CA GLU A 38 3.50 44.85 14.08
C GLU A 38 4.19 43.75 14.88
N LYS A 39 3.52 43.15 15.86
CA LYS A 39 4.07 42.08 16.69
C LYS A 39 3.29 40.80 16.42
N SER A 40 3.77 40.01 15.47
CA SER A 40 3.46 38.58 15.45
C SER A 40 4.57 37.88 16.22
N THR A 41 4.22 36.94 17.09
CA THR A 41 5.17 35.95 17.62
C THR A 41 5.77 35.19 16.42
N ASP A 42 6.92 34.53 16.58
CA ASP A 42 7.51 33.68 15.51
C ASP A 42 6.50 32.63 14.96
N ASP A 43 5.46 32.31 15.75
CA ASP A 43 4.36 31.39 15.43
C ASP A 43 3.13 32.05 14.74
N GLY A 44 3.16 33.36 14.48
CA GLY A 44 2.09 34.07 13.74
C GLY A 44 0.83 34.40 14.56
N GLU A 45 0.86 34.25 15.88
CA GLU A 45 -0.28 34.61 16.75
C GLU A 45 -0.43 36.14 16.90
N PRO A 46 -1.67 36.66 16.90
CA PRO A 46 -1.94 38.07 17.11
C PRO A 46 -1.58 38.49 18.55
N VAL A 47 -0.67 39.44 18.71
CA VAL A 47 -0.29 39.97 20.02
C VAL A 47 -1.25 41.06 20.45
N TYR A 48 -1.95 40.80 21.56
CA TYR A 48 -2.82 41.78 22.21
C TYR A 48 -2.02 42.69 23.14
N GLU A 49 -2.31 43.98 23.07
CA GLU A 49 -1.71 45.00 23.90
C GLU A 49 -2.76 45.69 24.77
N ASP A 50 -2.32 46.21 25.91
CA ASP A 50 -3.14 46.97 26.85
C ASP A 50 -2.49 48.34 27.08
N VAL A 51 -3.33 49.36 27.16
CA VAL A 51 -2.93 50.72 27.55
C VAL A 51 -2.88 50.77 29.07
N PHE A 52 -1.83 51.35 29.64
CA PHE A 52 -1.73 51.58 31.08
C PHE A 52 -1.41 53.04 31.41
N ILE A 53 -1.86 53.46 32.59
CA ILE A 53 -1.55 54.74 33.21
C ILE A 53 -1.07 54.48 34.63
N ALA A 54 0.15 54.94 34.93
CA ALA A 54 0.76 54.91 36.26
C ALA A 54 0.94 56.34 36.79
N MET A 55 0.30 56.66 37.91
CA MET A 55 0.40 57.95 38.60
C MET A 55 1.23 57.81 39.88
N VAL A 56 2.29 58.61 39.99
CA VAL A 56 3.20 58.66 41.13
C VAL A 56 3.68 60.09 41.34
N HIS A 57 3.87 60.49 42.59
CA HIS A 57 4.39 61.81 42.96
C HIS A 57 5.90 61.73 43.24
N GLY A 58 6.71 62.52 42.53
CA GLY A 58 8.16 62.60 42.71
C GLY A 58 8.98 62.22 41.47
N SER A 59 9.98 63.04 41.12
CA SER A 59 10.80 62.90 39.91
C SER A 59 11.69 61.64 39.90
N GLU A 60 12.22 61.24 41.06
CA GLU A 60 13.04 60.02 41.19
C GLU A 60 12.23 58.75 40.90
N LEU A 61 10.97 58.71 41.34
CA LEU A 61 10.08 57.57 41.12
C LEU A 61 9.64 57.47 39.66
N VAL A 62 9.38 58.60 39.01
CA VAL A 62 9.09 58.66 37.56
C VAL A 62 10.25 58.06 36.74
N ASN A 63 11.50 58.42 37.07
CA ASN A 63 12.68 57.86 36.40
C ASN A 63 12.84 56.35 36.66
N LYS A 64 12.50 55.88 37.86
CA LYS A 64 12.50 54.45 38.20
C LYS A 64 11.45 53.67 37.40
N ILE A 65 10.26 54.24 37.20
CA ILE A 65 9.20 53.62 36.39
C ILE A 65 9.60 53.56 34.92
N LYS A 66 10.18 54.63 34.35
CA LYS A 66 10.67 54.62 32.96
C LYS A 66 11.65 53.47 32.70
N ARG A 67 12.63 53.25 33.60
CA ARG A 67 13.56 52.11 33.50
C ARG A 67 12.86 50.74 33.55
N ILE A 68 11.78 50.62 34.33
CA ILE A 68 10.99 49.38 34.40
C ILE A 68 10.17 49.21 33.11
N CYS A 69 9.59 50.28 32.56
CA CYS A 69 8.90 50.24 31.26
C CYS A 69 9.84 49.77 30.15
N ASP A 70 11.06 50.31 30.10
CA ASP A 70 12.07 49.92 29.10
C ASP A 70 12.43 48.43 29.23
N ALA A 71 12.57 47.90 30.45
CA ALA A 71 12.88 46.49 30.69
C ALA A 71 11.77 45.52 30.22
N PHE A 72 10.52 45.99 30.15
CA PHE A 72 9.37 45.21 29.68
C PHE A 72 9.02 45.45 28.21
N ASN A 73 9.83 46.25 27.48
CA ASN A 73 9.55 46.73 26.13
C ASN A 73 8.18 47.45 26.02
N ALA A 74 7.78 48.16 27.09
CA ALA A 74 6.58 48.98 27.07
C ALA A 74 6.87 50.32 26.37
N VAL A 75 6.01 50.71 25.42
CA VAL A 75 6.15 51.98 24.70
C VAL A 75 5.48 53.07 25.52
N ILE A 76 6.23 54.10 25.88
CA ILE A 76 5.75 55.23 26.69
C ILE A 76 5.36 56.39 25.79
N TYR A 77 4.22 57.02 26.06
CA TYR A 77 3.76 58.23 25.38
C TYR A 77 3.69 59.41 26.35
N ASP A 78 4.25 60.55 25.93
CA ASP A 78 4.14 61.80 26.67
C ASP A 78 2.81 62.49 26.29
N VAL A 79 1.82 62.37 27.17
CA VAL A 79 0.48 62.95 27.00
C VAL A 79 0.38 64.24 27.82
N PRO A 80 0.06 65.40 27.21
CA PRO A 80 -0.16 66.64 27.94
C PRO A 80 -1.33 66.56 28.93
N ASP A 81 -1.22 67.28 30.06
CA ASP A 81 -2.27 67.33 31.09
C ASP A 81 -3.46 68.22 30.66
N ASP A 82 -3.20 69.27 29.89
CA ASP A 82 -4.21 70.21 29.41
C ASP A 82 -5.08 69.60 28.30
N LYS A 83 -6.41 69.71 28.45
CA LYS A 83 -7.36 69.15 27.47
C LYS A 83 -7.20 69.78 26.08
N GLU A 84 -7.04 71.10 26.00
CA GLU A 84 -6.93 71.80 24.71
C GLU A 84 -5.64 71.44 23.94
N THR A 85 -4.53 71.22 24.64
CA THR A 85 -3.27 70.84 24.00
C THR A 85 -3.31 69.38 23.56
N ARG A 86 -3.96 68.49 24.34
CA ARG A 86 -4.21 67.10 23.95
C ARG A 86 -5.12 66.97 22.73
N ASP A 87 -6.15 67.81 22.63
CA ASP A 87 -7.03 67.81 21.45
C ASP A 87 -6.26 68.27 20.19
N LYS A 88 -5.35 69.24 20.32
CA LYS A 88 -4.45 69.68 19.24
C LYS A 88 -3.45 68.58 18.83
N THR A 89 -2.82 67.88 19.78
CA THR A 89 -1.88 66.79 19.46
C THR A 89 -2.58 65.62 18.81
N LEU A 90 -3.81 65.29 19.24
CA LEU A 90 -4.63 64.25 18.61
C LEU A 90 -4.95 64.61 17.14
N GLN A 91 -5.26 65.86 16.85
CA GLN A 91 -5.48 66.32 15.47
C GLN A 91 -4.21 66.21 14.61
N ASP A 92 -3.04 66.58 15.13
CA ASP A 92 -1.74 66.44 14.43
C ASP A 92 -1.35 64.96 14.21
N VAL A 93 -1.57 64.09 15.20
CA VAL A 93 -1.31 62.65 15.04
C VAL A 93 -2.25 62.05 13.99
N ASN A 94 -3.53 62.41 14.00
CA ASN A 94 -4.49 61.92 13.01
C ASN A 94 -4.18 62.41 11.59
N SER A 95 -3.71 63.66 11.42
CA SER A 95 -3.29 64.15 10.10
C SER A 95 -2.09 63.36 9.58
N ARG A 96 -1.04 63.18 10.40
CA ARG A 96 0.14 62.37 10.05
C ARG A 96 -0.23 60.92 9.75
N LEU A 97 -1.11 60.31 10.54
CA LEU A 97 -1.60 58.96 10.30
C LEU A 97 -2.31 58.84 8.96
N SER A 98 -3.11 59.85 8.58
CA SER A 98 -3.77 59.89 7.28
C SER A 98 -2.78 59.98 6.12
N ASP A 99 -1.69 60.72 6.28
CA ASP A 99 -0.67 60.87 5.25
C ASP A 99 0.19 59.61 5.11
N ILE A 100 0.56 58.96 6.21
CA ILE A 100 1.26 57.67 6.20
C ILE A 100 0.39 56.60 5.52
N LYS A 101 -0.91 56.56 5.80
CA LYS A 101 -1.83 55.61 5.14
C LYS A 101 -1.84 55.80 3.62
N LYS A 102 -1.88 57.04 3.13
CA LYS A 102 -1.80 57.31 1.68
C LYS A 102 -0.49 56.81 1.09
N VAL A 103 0.64 57.04 1.75
CA VAL A 103 1.96 56.56 1.30
C VAL A 103 2.02 55.03 1.30
N LEU A 104 1.46 54.39 2.33
CA LEU A 104 1.39 52.93 2.44
C LEU A 104 0.56 52.33 1.31
N ASP A 105 -0.61 52.90 1.02
CA ASP A 105 -1.49 52.43 -0.06
C ASP A 105 -0.82 52.58 -1.42
N GLN A 106 -0.17 53.72 -1.68
CA GLN A 106 0.61 53.93 -2.91
C GLN A 106 1.76 52.92 -3.06
N THR A 107 2.48 52.65 -1.98
CA THR A 107 3.60 51.69 -1.97
C THR A 107 3.09 50.27 -2.19
N ARG A 108 1.97 49.91 -1.55
CA ARG A 108 1.32 48.60 -1.68
C ARG A 108 0.82 48.40 -3.11
N GLN A 109 0.21 49.42 -3.70
CA GLN A 109 -0.26 49.39 -5.07
C GLN A 109 0.91 49.20 -6.04
N THR A 110 1.98 49.98 -5.90
CA THR A 110 3.21 49.84 -6.71
C THR A 110 3.80 48.42 -6.59
N ARG A 111 3.83 47.86 -5.38
CA ARG A 111 4.29 46.49 -5.14
C ARG A 111 3.41 45.47 -5.84
N ILE A 112 2.08 45.61 -5.75
CA ILE A 112 1.13 44.70 -6.39
C ILE A 112 1.28 44.76 -7.92
N GLU A 113 1.46 45.95 -8.48
CA GLU A 113 1.70 46.13 -9.91
C GLU A 113 2.98 45.41 -10.37
N GLN A 114 4.09 45.57 -9.64
CA GLN A 114 5.34 44.83 -9.90
C GLN A 114 5.17 43.32 -9.74
N LEU A 115 4.45 42.87 -8.71
CA LEU A 115 4.18 41.44 -8.50
C LEU A 115 3.34 40.85 -9.63
N ASN A 116 2.35 41.59 -10.14
CA ASN A 116 1.53 41.16 -11.26
C ASN A 116 2.31 41.09 -12.58
N GLU A 117 3.33 41.93 -12.75
CA GLU A 117 4.26 41.84 -13.88
C GLU A 117 5.13 40.58 -13.77
N ILE A 118 5.75 40.36 -12.60
CA ILE A 118 6.58 39.19 -12.33
C ILE A 118 5.77 37.89 -12.42
N GLN A 119 4.51 37.88 -11.97
CA GLN A 119 3.65 36.70 -11.97
C GLN A 119 3.44 36.12 -13.39
N LYS A 120 3.50 36.95 -14.44
CA LYS A 120 3.32 36.49 -15.81
C LYS A 120 4.51 35.64 -16.30
N ASP A 121 5.72 36.02 -15.88
CA ASP A 121 6.96 35.44 -16.41
C ASP A 121 7.63 34.44 -15.46
N ILE A 122 7.25 34.43 -14.18
CA ILE A 122 7.89 33.60 -13.15
C ILE A 122 7.83 32.10 -13.48
N ASP A 123 6.71 31.63 -14.03
CA ASP A 123 6.55 30.23 -14.44
C ASP A 123 7.56 29.88 -15.53
N ASP A 124 7.71 30.72 -16.56
CA ASP A 124 8.64 30.50 -17.66
C ASP A 124 10.10 30.59 -17.22
N TRP A 125 10.46 31.58 -16.39
CA TRP A 125 11.80 31.70 -15.81
C TRP A 125 12.14 30.49 -14.93
N SER A 126 11.20 30.02 -14.11
CA SER A 126 11.42 28.84 -13.28
C SER A 126 11.67 27.59 -14.12
N ILE A 127 10.93 27.43 -15.23
CA ILE A 127 11.08 26.31 -16.17
C ILE A 127 12.45 26.38 -16.83
N LEU A 128 12.87 27.57 -17.28
CA LEU A 128 14.16 27.78 -17.93
C LEU A 128 15.33 27.46 -16.99
N VAL A 129 15.35 28.07 -15.80
CA VAL A 129 16.42 27.89 -14.82
C VAL A 129 16.54 26.41 -14.40
N ARG A 130 15.42 25.72 -14.19
CA ARG A 130 15.44 24.30 -13.81
C ARG A 130 15.86 23.38 -14.96
N LYS A 131 15.48 23.69 -16.21
CA LYS A 131 15.98 22.97 -17.39
C LYS A 131 17.50 23.11 -17.49
N GLU A 132 18.02 24.33 -17.42
CA GLU A 132 19.47 24.60 -17.42
C GLU A 132 20.18 23.88 -16.28
N LYS A 133 19.68 24.01 -15.04
CA LYS A 133 20.22 23.28 -13.87
C LYS A 133 20.29 21.77 -14.12
N SER A 134 19.26 21.19 -14.74
CA SER A 134 19.24 19.76 -15.05
C SER A 134 20.24 19.36 -16.12
N VAL A 135 20.48 20.22 -17.12
CA VAL A 135 21.49 19.99 -18.18
C VAL A 135 22.89 20.05 -17.57
N TYR A 136 23.22 21.11 -16.82
CA TYR A 136 24.50 21.20 -16.13
C TYR A 136 24.70 20.06 -15.12
N GLY A 137 23.64 19.66 -14.43
CA GLY A 137 23.67 18.50 -13.53
C GLY A 137 24.02 17.19 -14.24
N GLN A 138 23.59 16.99 -15.50
CA GLN A 138 24.01 15.83 -16.30
C GLN A 138 25.42 16.01 -16.86
N MET A 139 25.79 17.21 -17.32
CA MET A 139 27.14 17.47 -17.82
C MET A 139 28.22 17.27 -16.75
N ASN A 140 27.91 17.53 -15.48
CA ASN A 140 28.80 17.24 -14.36
C ASN A 140 29.09 15.74 -14.16
N LEU A 141 28.27 14.83 -14.70
CA LEU A 141 28.51 13.39 -14.65
C LEU A 141 29.45 12.90 -15.76
N PHE A 142 29.78 13.76 -16.74
CA PHE A 142 30.62 13.38 -17.86
C PHE A 142 32.10 13.48 -17.49
N LYS A 143 32.90 12.55 -18.02
CA LYS A 143 34.34 12.59 -17.86
C LYS A 143 34.91 13.61 -18.85
N ASN A 144 35.74 14.52 -18.34
CA ASN A 144 36.39 15.54 -19.16
C ASN A 144 37.70 14.97 -19.72
N GLU A 145 37.82 14.88 -21.04
CA GLU A 145 39.08 14.71 -21.76
C GLU A 145 39.44 16.01 -22.50
N GLN A 146 40.73 16.22 -22.79
CA GLN A 146 41.34 17.51 -23.17
C GLN A 146 40.50 18.41 -24.11
N GLN A 147 39.76 17.84 -25.06
CA GLN A 147 38.88 18.57 -25.98
C GLN A 147 37.49 17.93 -26.18
N SER A 148 37.11 16.94 -25.36
CA SER A 148 35.85 16.21 -25.51
C SER A 148 35.29 15.75 -24.18
N LEU A 149 33.96 15.77 -24.06
CA LEU A 149 33.25 15.17 -22.94
C LEU A 149 32.87 13.73 -23.31
N ILE A 150 33.27 12.77 -22.47
CA ILE A 150 32.87 11.37 -22.60
C ILE A 150 31.70 11.12 -21.65
N ALA A 151 30.58 10.69 -22.23
CA ALA A 151 29.40 10.27 -21.50
C ALA A 151 29.17 8.77 -21.70
N GLU A 152 29.17 8.00 -20.61
CA GLU A 152 28.70 6.62 -20.61
C GLU A 152 27.27 6.58 -20.07
N GLY A 153 26.37 5.86 -20.75
CA GLY A 153 24.97 5.83 -20.37
C GLY A 153 24.24 4.61 -20.89
N TRP A 154 23.21 4.19 -20.16
CA TRP A 154 22.38 3.06 -20.53
C TRP A 154 21.29 3.48 -21.51
N VAL A 155 21.19 2.75 -22.62
CA VAL A 155 20.18 2.98 -23.66
C VAL A 155 19.52 1.64 -24.02
N PRO A 156 18.17 1.59 -24.17
CA PRO A 156 17.51 0.42 -24.70
C PRO A 156 17.94 0.15 -26.15
N THR A 157 18.31 -1.09 -26.48
CA THR A 157 18.82 -1.48 -27.81
C THR A 157 17.87 -1.05 -28.94
N ASN A 158 16.55 -1.14 -28.72
CA ASN A 158 15.53 -0.77 -29.71
C ASN A 158 15.50 0.73 -30.06
N LYS A 159 16.16 1.59 -29.28
CA LYS A 159 16.15 3.06 -29.45
C LYS A 159 17.49 3.64 -29.91
N ILE A 160 18.50 2.81 -30.15
CA ILE A 160 19.83 3.27 -30.57
C ILE A 160 19.75 4.02 -31.92
N ASP A 161 19.00 3.49 -32.87
CA ASP A 161 18.85 4.11 -34.19
C ASP A 161 18.07 5.43 -34.15
N GLU A 162 17.06 5.53 -33.28
CA GLU A 162 16.32 6.77 -33.03
C GLU A 162 17.27 7.86 -32.50
N ILE A 163 18.15 7.50 -31.56
CA ILE A 163 19.15 8.41 -31.00
C ILE A 163 20.18 8.82 -32.05
N ARG A 164 20.70 7.87 -32.84
CA ARG A 164 21.62 8.17 -33.97
C ARG A 164 20.99 9.15 -34.95
N SER A 165 19.71 8.95 -35.30
CA SER A 165 18.99 9.83 -36.24
C SER A 165 18.75 11.24 -35.69
N THR A 166 18.42 11.37 -34.40
CA THR A 166 18.15 12.66 -33.76
C THR A 166 19.43 13.46 -33.52
N LEU A 167 20.51 12.79 -33.11
CA LEU A 167 21.85 13.39 -33.06
C LEU A 167 22.32 13.80 -34.45
N GLY A 168 22.11 12.97 -35.48
CA GLY A 168 22.41 13.32 -36.87
C GLY A 168 21.70 14.60 -37.34
N LYS A 169 20.44 14.82 -36.92
CA LYS A 169 19.71 16.07 -37.19
C LYS A 169 20.26 17.25 -36.40
N ALA A 170 20.73 17.04 -35.17
CA ALA A 170 21.33 18.09 -34.34
C ALA A 170 22.72 18.52 -34.87
N MET A 171 23.56 17.56 -35.29
CA MET A 171 24.87 17.81 -35.91
C MET A 171 24.79 18.56 -37.24
N LYS A 172 23.65 18.50 -37.96
CA LYS A 172 23.45 19.36 -39.14
C LYS A 172 23.23 20.82 -38.79
N LYS A 173 22.76 21.11 -37.57
CA LYS A 173 22.48 22.47 -37.10
C LYS A 173 23.68 23.10 -36.37
N MET A 174 24.58 22.28 -35.83
CA MET A 174 25.75 22.74 -35.07
C MET A 174 27.02 22.07 -35.59
N PRO A 175 28.15 22.78 -35.70
CA PRO A 175 29.41 22.26 -36.24
C PRO A 175 30.16 21.32 -35.27
N THR A 176 29.45 20.47 -34.53
CA THR A 176 30.03 19.54 -33.55
C THR A 176 29.88 18.10 -34.01
N SER A 177 30.98 17.35 -33.94
CA SER A 177 31.01 15.91 -34.23
C SER A 177 30.74 15.11 -32.95
N VAL A 178 29.65 14.36 -32.91
CA VAL A 178 29.34 13.40 -31.83
C VAL A 178 29.48 11.99 -32.36
N VAL A 179 30.31 11.17 -31.70
CA VAL A 179 30.52 9.76 -32.04
C VAL A 179 29.84 8.88 -30.99
N ILE A 180 29.06 7.89 -31.43
CA ILE A 180 28.41 6.91 -30.54
C ILE A 180 29.10 5.57 -30.76
N THR A 181 29.69 5.05 -29.69
CA THR A 181 30.33 3.73 -29.69
C THR A 181 29.56 2.80 -28.75
N GLU A 182 29.23 1.61 -29.22
CA GLU A 182 28.68 0.55 -28.37
C GLU A 182 29.83 -0.11 -27.61
N LYS A 183 29.78 -0.08 -26.28
CA LYS A 183 30.81 -0.65 -25.40
C LYS A 183 30.23 -1.86 -24.68
N ASP A 184 30.90 -3.00 -24.79
CA ASP A 184 30.60 -4.16 -23.97
C ASP A 184 31.10 -3.95 -22.54
N THR A 185 30.25 -4.23 -21.57
CA THR A 185 30.56 -4.05 -20.15
C THR A 185 29.99 -5.19 -19.32
N VAL A 186 30.71 -5.51 -18.24
CA VAL A 186 30.34 -6.53 -17.25
C VAL A 186 29.44 -5.94 -16.16
N ARG A 187 29.28 -4.60 -16.11
CA ARG A 187 28.45 -3.91 -15.10
C ARG A 187 26.98 -4.35 -15.20
N ILE A 188 26.32 -4.42 -14.04
CA ILE A 188 24.89 -4.74 -13.94
C ILE A 188 24.10 -3.68 -14.70
N LYS A 189 23.22 -4.10 -15.61
CA LYS A 189 22.41 -3.22 -16.46
C LYS A 189 21.09 -2.85 -15.76
N PRO A 190 20.51 -1.66 -16.00
CA PRO A 190 19.23 -1.28 -15.42
C PRO A 190 18.08 -2.09 -16.04
N THR A 191 17.04 -2.34 -15.25
CA THR A 191 15.83 -3.01 -15.72
C THR A 191 14.80 -2.00 -16.23
N TYR A 192 14.32 -2.22 -17.45
CA TYR A 192 13.29 -1.40 -18.09
C TYR A 192 12.12 -2.27 -18.58
N ASN A 193 10.98 -2.12 -17.92
CA ASN A 193 9.73 -2.78 -18.30
C ASN A 193 8.84 -1.81 -19.09
N ILE A 194 8.41 -2.23 -20.28
CA ILE A 194 7.50 -1.43 -21.10
C ILE A 194 6.08 -1.59 -20.53
N THR A 195 5.55 -0.51 -19.96
CA THR A 195 4.22 -0.50 -19.35
C THR A 195 3.22 0.28 -20.18
N ASN A 196 2.02 -0.28 -20.34
CA ASN A 196 0.84 0.42 -20.85
C ASN A 196 0.07 1.06 -19.69
N LYS A 197 -0.98 1.86 -20.00
CA LYS A 197 -1.84 2.46 -18.95
C LYS A 197 -2.39 1.42 -17.97
N PHE A 198 -2.72 0.23 -18.46
CA PHE A 198 -3.26 -0.88 -17.68
C PHE A 198 -2.18 -1.57 -16.82
N THR A 199 -1.05 -1.96 -17.42
CA THR A 199 0.00 -2.71 -16.71
C THR A 199 0.83 -1.87 -15.76
N LYS A 200 0.83 -0.54 -15.93
CA LYS A 200 1.58 0.39 -15.06
C LYS A 200 1.16 0.28 -13.60
N CYS A 201 -0.12 0.08 -13.32
CA CYS A 201 -0.66 0.00 -11.96
C CYS A 201 -0.06 -1.22 -11.22
N PHE A 202 -0.11 -2.39 -11.85
CA PHE A 202 0.45 -3.64 -11.33
C PHE A 202 1.98 -3.57 -11.24
N GLN A 203 2.65 -2.98 -12.23
CA GLN A 203 4.10 -2.81 -12.18
C GLN A 203 4.53 -1.95 -11.00
N SER A 204 3.83 -0.85 -10.70
CA SER A 204 4.14 -0.02 -9.54
C SER A 204 4.02 -0.80 -8.23
N ILE A 205 3.03 -1.70 -8.10
CA ILE A 205 2.85 -2.54 -6.90
C ILE A 205 4.03 -3.51 -6.74
N VAL A 206 4.51 -4.11 -7.83
CA VAL A 206 5.66 -5.02 -7.80
C VAL A 206 6.96 -4.27 -7.54
N ASP A 207 7.17 -3.13 -8.22
CA ASP A 207 8.36 -2.27 -8.05
C ASP A 207 8.51 -1.76 -6.61
N SER A 208 7.40 -1.58 -5.87
CA SER A 208 7.43 -1.19 -4.46
C SER A 208 8.01 -2.26 -3.53
N TYR A 209 7.95 -3.54 -3.92
CA TYR A 209 8.59 -4.63 -3.16
C TYR A 209 10.08 -4.70 -3.47
N GLY A 210 10.44 -4.58 -4.74
CA GLY A 210 11.81 -4.61 -5.21
C GLY A 210 11.87 -4.50 -6.72
N ILE A 211 13.04 -4.16 -7.26
CA ILE A 211 13.23 -4.04 -8.70
C ILE A 211 13.84 -5.34 -9.22
N ALA A 212 13.23 -5.89 -10.28
CA ALA A 212 13.71 -7.12 -10.92
C ALA A 212 15.13 -6.98 -11.46
N ASN A 213 15.89 -8.06 -11.43
CA ASN A 213 17.20 -8.13 -12.06
C ASN A 213 17.11 -8.06 -13.59
N TYR A 214 18.22 -7.69 -14.23
CA TYR A 214 18.27 -7.54 -15.68
C TYR A 214 17.93 -8.85 -16.40
N ARG A 215 16.88 -8.83 -17.22
CA ARG A 215 16.31 -9.98 -17.94
C ARG A 215 15.79 -11.11 -17.04
N GLU A 216 15.42 -10.82 -15.80
CA GLU A 216 14.61 -11.71 -14.97
C GLU A 216 13.14 -11.70 -15.41
N ILE A 217 12.41 -12.79 -15.19
CA ILE A 217 10.96 -12.84 -15.44
C ILE A 217 10.26 -11.83 -14.53
N ASN A 218 9.46 -10.95 -15.14
CA ASN A 218 8.71 -9.94 -14.41
C ASN A 218 7.52 -10.56 -13.66
N PRO A 219 7.44 -10.47 -12.32
CA PRO A 219 6.29 -10.96 -11.55
C PRO A 219 4.99 -10.26 -11.95
N ALA A 220 5.07 -9.01 -12.39
CA ALA A 220 3.89 -8.16 -12.63
C ALA A 220 2.89 -8.80 -13.62
N LEU A 221 3.38 -9.55 -14.61
CA LEU A 221 2.52 -10.22 -15.58
C LEU A 221 1.54 -11.20 -14.93
N TYR A 222 2.01 -12.00 -13.97
CA TYR A 222 1.19 -12.98 -13.27
C TYR A 222 0.28 -12.29 -12.25
N THR A 223 0.81 -11.27 -11.56
CA THR A 223 0.02 -10.51 -10.57
C THR A 223 -1.21 -9.84 -11.18
N ILE A 224 -1.26 -9.55 -12.48
CA ILE A 224 -2.45 -8.96 -13.12
C ILE A 224 -3.71 -9.80 -12.86
N ILE A 225 -3.59 -11.13 -12.85
CA ILE A 225 -4.73 -12.04 -12.70
C ILE A 225 -4.74 -12.67 -11.30
N THR A 226 -3.59 -13.14 -10.82
CA THR A 226 -3.53 -13.87 -9.54
C THR A 226 -3.84 -12.97 -8.35
N PHE A 227 -3.47 -11.68 -8.40
CA PHE A 227 -3.71 -10.76 -7.31
C PHE A 227 -5.20 -10.46 -7.11
N PRO A 228 -5.96 -9.99 -8.12
CA PRO A 228 -7.41 -9.83 -7.98
C PRO A 228 -8.15 -11.12 -7.65
N PHE A 229 -7.67 -12.27 -8.13
CA PHE A 229 -8.29 -13.57 -7.84
C PHE A 229 -8.13 -13.99 -6.37
N LEU A 230 -6.92 -13.90 -5.79
CA LEU A 230 -6.74 -14.20 -4.36
C LEU A 230 -7.51 -13.23 -3.46
N PHE A 231 -7.56 -11.96 -3.86
CA PHE A 231 -8.42 -10.98 -3.20
C PHE A 231 -9.89 -11.41 -3.21
N ALA A 232 -10.41 -11.86 -4.36
CA ALA A 232 -11.80 -12.27 -4.50
C ALA A 232 -12.17 -13.49 -3.65
N ILE A 233 -11.23 -14.41 -3.39
CA ILE A 233 -11.44 -15.53 -2.46
C ILE A 233 -11.69 -15.04 -1.04
N MET A 234 -10.97 -14.01 -0.61
CA MET A 234 -11.15 -13.37 0.71
C MET A 234 -12.40 -12.50 0.76
N PHE A 235 -12.70 -11.78 -0.33
CA PHE A 235 -13.79 -10.82 -0.43
C PHE A 235 -14.86 -11.31 -1.42
N GLY A 236 -15.40 -12.50 -1.15
CA GLY A 236 -16.35 -13.18 -2.03
C GLY A 236 -17.80 -12.84 -1.67
N ASP A 237 -18.32 -11.72 -2.14
CA ASP A 237 -19.73 -11.33 -2.05
C ASP A 237 -20.16 -10.66 -3.36
N ILE A 238 -21.28 -11.10 -3.92
CA ILE A 238 -21.83 -10.56 -5.17
C ILE A 238 -22.19 -9.08 -5.02
N GLY A 239 -22.86 -8.71 -3.92
CA GLY A 239 -23.35 -7.37 -3.65
C GLY A 239 -22.22 -6.36 -3.49
N HIS A 240 -21.27 -6.67 -2.60
CA HIS A 240 -20.09 -5.82 -2.41
C HIS A 240 -19.20 -5.77 -3.67
N GLY A 241 -19.05 -6.89 -4.38
CA GLY A 241 -18.34 -6.97 -5.65
C GLY A 241 -18.91 -6.06 -6.73
N ILE A 242 -20.24 -6.01 -6.87
CA ILE A 242 -20.94 -5.10 -7.80
C ILE A 242 -20.69 -3.63 -7.43
N LEU A 243 -20.82 -3.27 -6.16
CA LEU A 243 -20.59 -1.88 -5.70
C LEU A 243 -19.16 -1.43 -5.98
N MET A 244 -18.17 -2.28 -5.68
CA MET A 244 -16.76 -2.01 -5.96
C MET A 244 -16.48 -1.93 -7.47
N PHE A 245 -17.07 -2.83 -8.27
CA PHE A 245 -16.93 -2.82 -9.73
C PHE A 245 -17.50 -1.54 -10.34
N LEU A 246 -18.70 -1.11 -9.92
CA LEU A 246 -19.34 0.11 -10.39
C LEU A 246 -18.55 1.36 -10.00
N ALA A 247 -18.05 1.42 -8.76
CA ALA A 247 -17.20 2.52 -8.30
C ALA A 247 -15.90 2.61 -9.13
N ALA A 248 -15.24 1.48 -9.38
CA ALA A 248 -14.03 1.43 -10.20
C ALA A 248 -14.29 1.78 -11.67
N LEU A 249 -15.41 1.32 -12.23
CA LEU A 249 -15.86 1.65 -13.58
C LEU A 249 -16.12 3.15 -13.74
N PHE A 250 -16.77 3.78 -12.75
CA PHE A 250 -16.97 5.22 -12.71
C PHE A 250 -15.65 6.00 -12.78
N VAL A 251 -14.65 5.61 -11.97
CA VAL A 251 -13.31 6.22 -12.00
C VAL A 251 -12.62 6.02 -13.35
N CYS A 252 -12.81 4.86 -13.98
CA CYS A 252 -12.25 4.58 -15.30
C CYS A 252 -12.89 5.41 -16.42
N ILE A 253 -14.21 5.61 -16.39
CA ILE A 253 -14.93 6.43 -17.39
C ILE A 253 -14.52 7.91 -17.27
N LYS A 254 -14.35 8.40 -16.04
CA LYS A 254 -14.05 9.82 -15.75
C LYS A 254 -12.55 10.12 -15.63
N GLU A 255 -11.68 9.35 -16.30
CA GLU A 255 -10.20 9.45 -16.21
C GLU A 255 -9.69 10.90 -16.36
N LYS A 256 -10.17 11.65 -17.35
CA LYS A 256 -9.65 13.01 -17.66
C LYS A 256 -10.01 14.04 -16.61
N GLN A 257 -11.19 13.94 -16.01
CA GLN A 257 -11.68 14.89 -15.00
C GLN A 257 -11.04 14.59 -13.64
N LEU A 258 -10.96 13.31 -13.27
CA LEU A 258 -10.43 12.86 -11.98
C LEU A 258 -8.90 12.94 -11.90
N ALA A 259 -8.18 12.94 -13.03
CA ALA A 259 -6.73 13.13 -13.07
C ALA A 259 -6.27 14.52 -12.59
N LEU A 260 -7.19 15.47 -12.39
CA LEU A 260 -6.90 16.83 -11.90
C LEU A 260 -7.02 16.96 -10.38
N ILE A 261 -7.62 15.97 -9.70
CA ILE A 261 -7.83 15.99 -8.26
C ILE A 261 -6.55 15.51 -7.57
N ASP A 262 -5.86 16.43 -6.89
CA ASP A 262 -4.59 16.17 -6.20
C ASP A 262 -4.79 15.95 -4.69
N ASN A 263 -5.53 14.92 -4.33
CA ASN A 263 -5.51 14.38 -2.96
C ASN A 263 -4.63 13.13 -2.94
N GLU A 264 -3.71 12.99 -1.99
CA GLU A 264 -2.75 11.87 -1.96
C GLU A 264 -3.46 10.50 -1.94
N ILE A 265 -4.46 10.34 -1.06
CA ILE A 265 -5.28 9.12 -0.95
C ILE A 265 -6.03 8.85 -2.27
N PHE A 266 -6.61 9.89 -2.87
CA PHE A 266 -7.34 9.78 -4.12
C PHE A 266 -6.42 9.44 -5.30
N SER A 267 -5.20 10.00 -5.32
CA SER A 267 -4.18 9.73 -6.33
C SER A 267 -3.70 8.28 -6.27
N MET A 268 -3.54 7.72 -5.06
CA MET A 268 -3.25 6.30 -4.87
C MET A 268 -4.38 5.42 -5.44
N LEU A 269 -5.63 5.72 -5.10
CA LEU A 269 -6.80 4.99 -5.61
C LEU A 269 -6.95 5.12 -7.13
N PHE A 270 -6.72 6.32 -7.68
CA PHE A 270 -6.76 6.60 -9.11
C PHE A 270 -5.65 5.87 -9.89
N SER A 271 -4.45 5.78 -9.30
CA SER A 271 -3.35 4.98 -9.83
C SER A 271 -3.66 3.48 -9.79
N GLY A 272 -4.49 3.02 -8.86
CA GLY A 272 -4.91 1.62 -8.72
C GLY A 272 -6.20 1.23 -9.44
N ARG A 273 -6.84 2.12 -10.22
CA ARG A 273 -8.21 1.93 -10.74
C ARG A 273 -8.46 0.61 -11.49
N TYR A 274 -7.52 0.14 -12.31
CA TYR A 274 -7.67 -1.11 -13.06
C TYR A 274 -7.54 -2.34 -12.15
N VAL A 275 -6.80 -2.21 -11.04
CA VAL A 275 -6.68 -3.26 -10.03
C VAL A 275 -8.02 -3.44 -9.32
N ILE A 276 -8.63 -2.34 -8.86
CA ILE A 276 -9.94 -2.35 -8.19
C ILE A 276 -11.04 -2.86 -9.13
N LEU A 277 -10.98 -2.49 -10.42
CA LEU A 277 -11.92 -2.98 -11.43
C LEU A 277 -11.87 -4.51 -11.58
N LEU A 278 -10.66 -5.08 -11.68
CA LEU A 278 -10.51 -6.53 -11.74
C LEU A 278 -10.88 -7.21 -10.44
N MET A 279 -10.54 -6.63 -9.28
CA MET A 279 -10.94 -7.14 -7.97
C MET A 279 -12.46 -7.22 -7.86
N GLY A 280 -13.19 -6.19 -8.30
CA GLY A 280 -14.65 -6.20 -8.35
C GLY A 280 -15.20 -7.31 -9.24
N ALA A 281 -14.66 -7.45 -10.45
CA ALA A 281 -15.11 -8.49 -11.38
C ALA A 281 -14.88 -9.92 -10.84
N PHE A 282 -13.71 -10.21 -10.26
CA PHE A 282 -13.43 -11.51 -9.67
C PHE A 282 -14.19 -11.74 -8.35
N SER A 283 -14.44 -10.69 -7.57
CA SER A 283 -15.27 -10.76 -6.36
C SER A 283 -16.71 -11.16 -6.70
N ILE A 284 -17.29 -10.62 -7.79
CA ILE A 284 -18.60 -11.07 -8.30
C ILE A 284 -18.56 -12.56 -8.68
N PHE A 285 -17.53 -12.98 -9.43
CA PHE A 285 -17.38 -14.39 -9.80
C PHE A 285 -17.28 -15.31 -8.58
N THR A 286 -16.49 -14.93 -7.58
CA THR A 286 -16.28 -15.74 -6.38
C THR A 286 -17.49 -15.70 -5.46
N GLY A 287 -18.19 -14.57 -5.36
CA GLY A 287 -19.47 -14.46 -4.68
C GLY A 287 -20.54 -15.35 -5.31
N LEU A 288 -20.55 -15.50 -6.64
CA LEU A 288 -21.42 -16.45 -7.33
C LEU A 288 -21.04 -17.91 -7.03
N VAL A 289 -19.75 -18.22 -6.89
CA VAL A 289 -19.28 -19.55 -6.46
C VAL A 289 -19.68 -19.83 -5.00
N TYR A 290 -19.56 -18.85 -4.12
CA TYR A 290 -20.02 -18.98 -2.74
C TYR A 290 -21.54 -18.93 -2.60
N ASN A 291 -22.23 -18.41 -3.60
CA ASN A 291 -23.67 -18.16 -3.59
C ASN A 291 -24.09 -17.25 -2.43
N GLU A 292 -23.35 -16.16 -2.20
CA GLU A 292 -23.59 -15.17 -1.15
C GLU A 292 -23.77 -13.77 -1.78
N MET A 293 -24.94 -13.16 -1.58
CA MET A 293 -25.23 -11.77 -1.94
C MET A 293 -25.77 -11.05 -0.70
N PHE A 294 -24.98 -10.13 -0.13
CA PHE A 294 -25.34 -9.45 1.13
C PHE A 294 -25.79 -10.44 2.24
N ALA A 295 -25.05 -11.54 2.37
CA ALA A 295 -25.34 -12.68 3.27
C ALA A 295 -26.61 -13.51 2.99
N LYS A 296 -27.29 -13.33 1.85
CA LYS A 296 -28.42 -14.18 1.42
C LYS A 296 -28.06 -15.05 0.20
N PRO A 297 -28.63 -16.26 0.08
CA PRO A 297 -28.43 -17.11 -1.10
C PRO A 297 -29.20 -16.61 -2.32
N LEU A 298 -28.69 -16.92 -3.52
CA LEU A 298 -29.46 -16.83 -4.75
C LEU A 298 -29.93 -18.24 -5.17
N SER A 299 -31.24 -18.41 -5.34
CA SER A 299 -31.83 -19.64 -5.87
C SER A 299 -31.81 -19.67 -7.41
N LEU A 300 -30.60 -19.64 -8.00
CA LEU A 300 -30.43 -19.59 -9.46
C LEU A 300 -30.84 -20.89 -10.17
N PHE A 301 -30.52 -22.04 -9.57
CA PHE A 301 -30.90 -23.37 -10.05
C PHE A 301 -31.85 -24.05 -9.06
N SER A 302 -32.74 -24.90 -9.58
CA SER A 302 -33.69 -25.67 -8.78
C SER A 302 -32.97 -26.62 -7.82
N THR A 303 -33.26 -26.47 -6.52
CA THR A 303 -32.77 -27.32 -5.44
C THR A 303 -33.58 -28.62 -5.39
N ASN A 304 -33.46 -29.47 -6.41
CA ASN A 304 -34.17 -30.76 -6.47
C ASN A 304 -33.44 -31.89 -5.72
N ASN A 305 -32.44 -31.59 -4.90
CA ASN A 305 -31.59 -32.60 -4.25
C ASN A 305 -31.96 -32.88 -2.78
N TRP A 306 -32.50 -31.87 -2.08
CA TRP A 306 -32.90 -31.98 -0.68
C TRP A 306 -34.41 -32.14 -0.61
N VAL A 307 -34.87 -33.29 -0.09
CA VAL A 307 -36.26 -33.51 0.28
C VAL A 307 -36.40 -33.15 1.76
N TRP A 308 -37.26 -32.18 2.04
CA TRP A 308 -37.51 -31.69 3.38
C TRP A 308 -38.72 -32.41 3.99
N GLU A 309 -38.52 -33.06 5.14
CA GLU A 309 -39.59 -33.63 5.94
C GLU A 309 -39.92 -32.68 7.10
N ASN A 310 -41.21 -32.41 7.32
CA ASN A 310 -41.66 -31.59 8.44
C ASN A 310 -41.60 -32.41 9.73
N VAL A 311 -40.79 -31.98 10.70
CA VAL A 311 -40.64 -32.65 11.99
C VAL A 311 -41.18 -31.76 13.10
N GLY A 312 -42.40 -32.03 13.56
CA GLY A 312 -43.00 -31.39 14.75
C GLY A 312 -44.47 -31.00 14.57
N THR A 313 -45.17 -30.81 15.70
CA THR A 313 -46.44 -30.04 15.75
C THR A 313 -46.12 -28.55 15.61
N PRO A 314 -46.97 -27.73 14.97
CA PRO A 314 -46.76 -26.28 14.92
C PRO A 314 -46.67 -25.74 16.35
N ASN A 315 -45.54 -25.14 16.72
CA ASN A 315 -45.49 -24.30 17.92
C ASN A 315 -46.28 -23.00 17.67
N GLU A 316 -46.67 -22.30 18.73
CA GLU A 316 -47.52 -21.08 18.71
C GLU A 316 -47.03 -19.96 17.76
N GLU A 317 -45.80 -20.03 17.25
CA GLU A 317 -45.18 -19.10 16.29
C GLU A 317 -45.21 -19.54 14.81
N ASN A 318 -45.92 -20.61 14.43
CA ASN A 318 -45.99 -21.10 13.03
C ASN A 318 -44.63 -21.45 12.38
N MET A 319 -43.59 -21.74 13.15
CA MET A 319 -42.31 -22.24 12.65
C MET A 319 -42.36 -23.77 12.52
N ILE A 320 -42.24 -24.28 11.29
CA ILE A 320 -42.14 -25.72 11.03
C ILE A 320 -40.65 -26.08 10.95
N ASN A 321 -40.15 -26.87 11.91
CA ASN A 321 -38.81 -27.41 11.83
C ASN A 321 -38.78 -28.47 10.73
N GLN A 322 -37.97 -28.23 9.69
CA GLN A 322 -37.78 -29.17 8.59
C GLN A 322 -36.44 -29.88 8.74
N ARG A 323 -36.47 -31.21 8.64
CA ARG A 323 -35.27 -32.04 8.60
C ARG A 323 -35.08 -32.56 7.18
N ALA A 324 -33.87 -32.46 6.66
CA ALA A 324 -33.52 -33.13 5.42
C ALA A 324 -33.59 -34.66 5.62
N ASP A 325 -34.41 -35.34 4.83
CA ASP A 325 -34.47 -36.80 4.81
C ASP A 325 -33.27 -37.35 4.01
N LEU A 326 -32.32 -37.96 4.72
CA LEU A 326 -31.10 -38.53 4.10
C LEU A 326 -31.40 -39.77 3.25
N SER A 327 -32.58 -40.39 3.39
CA SER A 327 -32.95 -41.61 2.65
C SER A 327 -33.37 -41.32 1.20
N GLN A 328 -33.82 -40.10 0.92
CA GLN A 328 -34.24 -39.64 -0.41
C GLN A 328 -33.27 -38.64 -1.06
N PHE A 329 -32.08 -38.46 -0.48
CA PHE A 329 -31.07 -37.56 -1.02
C PHE A 329 -30.65 -38.01 -2.43
N HIS A 330 -31.01 -37.21 -3.43
CA HIS A 330 -30.56 -37.44 -4.79
C HIS A 330 -29.09 -37.00 -4.84
N GLN A 331 -28.16 -37.94 -5.00
CA GLN A 331 -26.70 -37.74 -5.06
C GLN A 331 -26.22 -36.92 -6.28
N LYS A 332 -26.92 -35.83 -6.63
CA LYS A 332 -26.55 -34.93 -7.72
C LYS A 332 -25.91 -33.69 -7.11
N ALA A 333 -24.74 -33.31 -7.61
CA ALA A 333 -24.09 -32.06 -7.23
C ALA A 333 -24.91 -30.85 -7.74
N TYR A 334 -24.87 -29.74 -7.01
CA TYR A 334 -25.44 -28.48 -7.49
C TYR A 334 -24.67 -28.02 -8.74
N PRO A 335 -25.34 -27.57 -9.82
CA PRO A 335 -24.67 -27.29 -11.09
C PRO A 335 -23.56 -26.24 -11.04
N PHE A 336 -23.70 -25.22 -10.18
CA PHE A 336 -22.72 -24.15 -10.08
C PHE A 336 -22.76 -23.46 -8.71
N GLY A 337 -21.63 -23.42 -8.01
CA GLY A 337 -21.49 -22.78 -6.71
C GLY A 337 -22.03 -23.63 -5.55
N MET A 338 -22.26 -22.99 -4.41
CA MET A 338 -22.80 -23.66 -3.21
C MET A 338 -24.32 -23.74 -3.25
N ASP A 339 -24.85 -24.86 -2.77
CA ASP A 339 -26.28 -25.11 -2.73
C ASP A 339 -26.98 -24.14 -1.75
N PRO A 340 -28.01 -23.38 -2.21
CA PRO A 340 -28.78 -22.45 -1.37
C PRO A 340 -29.29 -23.06 -0.06
N ALA A 341 -29.60 -24.36 -0.06
CA ALA A 341 -30.13 -25.07 1.10
C ALA A 341 -29.24 -24.97 2.35
N TRP A 342 -27.92 -24.80 2.18
CA TRP A 342 -26.99 -24.70 3.30
C TRP A 342 -27.02 -23.36 4.02
N MET A 343 -27.60 -22.30 3.44
CA MET A 343 -27.58 -20.98 4.07
C MET A 343 -28.50 -20.87 5.29
N ASP A 344 -29.62 -21.59 5.28
CA ASP A 344 -30.61 -21.60 6.37
C ASP A 344 -30.39 -22.77 7.35
N ALA A 345 -29.38 -23.62 7.11
CA ALA A 345 -29.11 -24.79 7.92
C ALA A 345 -28.30 -24.46 9.19
N GLU A 346 -28.69 -25.01 10.34
CA GLU A 346 -27.96 -24.82 11.63
C GLU A 346 -26.48 -25.27 11.56
N ASN A 347 -26.18 -26.27 10.72
CA ASN A 347 -24.83 -26.82 10.54
C ASN A 347 -24.03 -26.17 9.39
N LYS A 348 -24.50 -25.05 8.82
CA LYS A 348 -23.81 -24.26 7.77
C LYS A 348 -22.34 -24.01 8.10
N LEU A 349 -22.06 -23.49 9.30
CA LEU A 349 -20.72 -23.08 9.70
C LEU A 349 -19.72 -24.23 9.69
N LEU A 350 -20.15 -25.44 10.07
CA LEU A 350 -19.29 -26.63 10.07
C LEU A 350 -18.89 -27.03 8.64
N PHE A 351 -19.86 -27.01 7.73
CA PHE A 351 -19.62 -27.30 6.31
C PHE A 351 -18.74 -26.24 5.64
N MET A 352 -19.10 -24.96 5.79
CA MET A 352 -18.40 -23.84 5.17
C MET A 352 -16.95 -23.71 5.66
N ASN A 353 -16.71 -23.93 6.95
CA ASN A 353 -15.38 -23.93 7.51
C ASN A 353 -14.51 -25.03 6.87
N SER A 354 -15.01 -26.26 6.82
CA SER A 354 -14.31 -27.40 6.20
C SER A 354 -14.02 -27.15 4.71
N TYR A 355 -14.96 -26.58 3.96
CA TYR A 355 -14.81 -26.27 2.54
C TYR A 355 -13.78 -25.15 2.31
N LYS A 356 -13.99 -23.98 2.90
CA LYS A 356 -13.14 -22.79 2.68
C LYS A 356 -11.70 -23.04 3.17
N MET A 357 -11.52 -23.73 4.30
CA MET A 357 -10.18 -24.12 4.79
C MET A 357 -9.45 -25.02 3.77
N LYS A 358 -10.08 -26.09 3.28
CA LYS A 358 -9.46 -27.00 2.30
C LYS A 358 -9.17 -26.32 0.97
N MET A 359 -10.09 -25.48 0.50
CA MET A 359 -9.92 -24.68 -0.72
C MET A 359 -8.70 -23.76 -0.60
N SER A 360 -8.53 -23.07 0.54
CA SER A 360 -7.39 -22.18 0.78
C SER A 360 -6.04 -22.91 0.69
N VAL A 361 -5.95 -24.12 1.24
CA VAL A 361 -4.73 -24.95 1.18
C VAL A 361 -4.45 -25.39 -0.25
N VAL A 362 -5.46 -25.87 -0.99
CA VAL A 362 -5.28 -26.32 -2.39
C VAL A 362 -4.84 -25.16 -3.28
N VAL A 363 -5.50 -24.01 -3.19
CA VAL A 363 -5.14 -22.81 -3.96
C VAL A 363 -3.72 -22.34 -3.61
N GLY A 364 -3.37 -22.34 -2.32
CA GLY A 364 -2.04 -21.95 -1.86
C GLY A 364 -0.93 -22.84 -2.41
N VAL A 365 -1.12 -24.17 -2.36
CA VAL A 365 -0.14 -25.13 -2.88
C VAL A 365 0.03 -24.97 -4.39
N ILE A 366 -1.06 -24.81 -5.15
CA ILE A 366 -1.00 -24.58 -6.60
C ILE A 366 -0.25 -23.27 -6.91
N HIS A 367 -0.54 -22.19 -6.17
CA HIS A 367 0.10 -20.89 -6.37
C HIS A 367 1.62 -20.92 -6.08
N MET A 368 2.04 -21.60 -5.00
CA MET A 368 3.46 -21.76 -4.67
C MET A 368 4.20 -22.70 -5.64
N LEU A 369 3.57 -23.79 -6.07
CA LEU A 369 4.14 -24.67 -7.09
C LEU A 369 4.31 -23.91 -8.41
N PHE A 370 3.34 -23.10 -8.79
CA PHE A 370 3.44 -22.23 -9.96
C PHE A 370 4.62 -21.25 -9.85
N GLY A 371 4.83 -20.61 -8.70
CA GLY A 371 6.01 -19.77 -8.45
C GLY A 371 7.34 -20.52 -8.57
N THR A 372 7.39 -21.76 -8.08
CA THR A 372 8.58 -22.63 -8.19
C THR A 372 8.85 -23.02 -9.65
N VAL A 373 7.82 -23.28 -10.45
CA VAL A 373 7.99 -23.53 -11.90
C VAL A 373 8.51 -22.30 -12.66
N ILE A 374 8.15 -21.09 -12.23
CA ILE A 374 8.70 -19.86 -12.84
C ILE A 374 10.22 -19.76 -12.62
N SER A 375 10.73 -20.21 -11.47
CA SER A 375 12.18 -20.18 -11.21
C SER A 375 12.96 -21.07 -12.19
N LEU A 376 12.38 -22.18 -12.67
CA LEU A 376 12.97 -23.01 -13.73
C LEU A 376 13.21 -22.21 -15.01
N PHE A 377 12.22 -21.43 -15.45
CA PHE A 377 12.37 -20.62 -16.68
C PHE A 377 13.47 -19.57 -16.53
N ASN A 378 13.62 -18.97 -15.35
CA ASN A 378 14.75 -18.09 -15.05
C ASN A 378 16.09 -18.84 -15.21
N PHE A 379 16.25 -20.01 -14.59
CA PHE A 379 17.50 -20.77 -14.67
C PHE A 379 17.84 -21.26 -16.09
N VAL A 380 16.82 -21.61 -16.88
CA VAL A 380 16.97 -21.97 -18.28
C VAL A 380 17.42 -20.76 -19.11
N HIS A 381 16.81 -19.60 -18.91
CA HIS A 381 17.17 -18.37 -19.62
C HIS A 381 18.62 -17.92 -19.31
N PHE A 382 19.04 -17.98 -18.04
CA PHE A 382 20.42 -17.69 -17.63
C PHE A 382 21.42 -18.83 -17.92
N LYS A 383 20.97 -19.94 -18.53
CA LYS A 383 21.79 -21.13 -18.86
C LYS A 383 22.59 -21.69 -17.67
N SER A 384 22.04 -21.63 -16.46
CA SER A 384 22.71 -22.11 -15.25
C SER A 384 22.28 -23.55 -14.92
N SER A 385 22.92 -24.53 -15.56
CA SER A 385 22.65 -25.96 -15.32
C SER A 385 22.88 -26.39 -13.87
N ILE A 386 23.81 -25.72 -13.17
CA ILE A 386 24.11 -25.99 -11.76
C ILE A 386 22.90 -25.64 -10.87
N ASN A 387 22.24 -24.51 -11.13
CA ASN A 387 21.07 -24.09 -10.34
C ASN A 387 19.84 -24.96 -10.63
N ILE A 388 19.68 -25.45 -11.87
CA ILE A 388 18.58 -26.35 -12.21
C ILE A 388 18.67 -27.64 -11.38
N ILE A 389 19.82 -28.30 -11.39
CA ILE A 389 20.01 -29.58 -10.69
C ILE A 389 20.12 -29.38 -9.17
N GLY A 390 20.78 -28.31 -8.73
CA GLY A 390 21.10 -28.08 -7.32
C GLY A 390 20.03 -27.37 -6.50
N VAL A 391 19.14 -26.61 -7.14
CA VAL A 391 18.15 -25.78 -6.44
C VAL A 391 16.75 -26.19 -6.87
N PHE A 392 16.42 -26.05 -8.17
CA PHE A 392 15.04 -26.26 -8.63
C PHE A 392 14.51 -27.68 -8.41
N ILE A 393 15.25 -28.72 -8.81
CA ILE A 393 14.75 -30.10 -8.71
C ILE A 393 14.51 -30.52 -7.24
N PRO A 394 15.47 -30.33 -6.30
CA PRO A 394 15.24 -30.63 -4.89
C PRO A 394 14.06 -29.83 -4.30
N GLU A 395 13.97 -28.53 -4.60
CA GLU A 395 12.89 -27.67 -4.12
C GLU A 395 11.52 -28.16 -4.60
N PHE A 396 11.41 -28.47 -5.90
CA PHE A 396 10.16 -28.95 -6.50
C PHE A 396 9.74 -30.30 -5.92
N ILE A 397 10.66 -31.27 -5.83
CA ILE A 397 10.36 -32.59 -5.26
C ILE A 397 9.95 -32.47 -3.80
N PHE A 398 10.66 -31.67 -3.00
CA PHE A 398 10.32 -31.45 -1.60
C PHE A 398 8.90 -30.88 -1.45
N MET A 399 8.55 -29.84 -2.22
CA MET A 399 7.24 -29.20 -2.14
C MET A 399 6.10 -30.12 -2.59
N VAL A 400 6.28 -30.85 -3.70
CA VAL A 400 5.28 -31.80 -4.22
C VAL A 400 5.10 -32.99 -3.28
N SER A 401 6.17 -33.51 -2.68
CA SER A 401 6.11 -34.72 -1.86
C SER A 401 5.30 -34.53 -0.57
N ILE A 402 5.35 -33.35 0.04
CA ILE A 402 4.63 -33.04 1.28
C ILE A 402 3.30 -32.34 0.97
N PHE A 403 3.37 -31.15 0.38
CA PHE A 403 2.20 -30.29 0.23
C PHE A 403 1.39 -30.62 -1.03
N GLY A 404 2.05 -31.03 -2.11
CA GLY A 404 1.37 -31.59 -3.27
C GLY A 404 0.56 -32.84 -2.93
N TYR A 405 1.12 -33.73 -2.11
CA TYR A 405 0.41 -34.90 -1.59
C TYR A 405 -0.77 -34.53 -0.69
N LEU A 406 -0.65 -33.50 0.15
CA LEU A 406 -1.76 -32.98 0.96
C LEU A 406 -2.90 -32.47 0.07
N ALA A 407 -2.59 -31.65 -0.95
CA ALA A 407 -3.59 -31.15 -1.90
C ALA A 407 -4.25 -32.30 -2.67
N PHE A 408 -3.47 -33.29 -3.12
CA PHE A 408 -3.99 -34.50 -3.75
C PHE A 408 -4.93 -35.27 -2.81
N SER A 409 -4.56 -35.45 -1.54
CA SER A 409 -5.37 -36.16 -0.55
C SER A 409 -6.70 -35.46 -0.26
N ILE A 410 -6.73 -34.12 -0.28
CA ILE A 410 -7.97 -33.33 -0.16
C ILE A 410 -8.90 -33.61 -1.34
N VAL A 411 -8.39 -33.49 -2.56
CA VAL A 411 -9.19 -33.68 -3.79
C VAL A 411 -9.66 -35.14 -3.89
N TYR A 412 -8.78 -36.09 -3.62
CA TYR A 412 -9.11 -37.51 -3.62
C TYR A 412 -10.23 -37.83 -2.61
N LYS A 413 -10.14 -37.28 -1.39
CA LYS A 413 -11.19 -37.45 -0.37
C LYS A 413 -12.55 -36.89 -0.82
N TRP A 414 -12.57 -35.83 -1.64
CA TRP A 414 -13.79 -35.28 -2.21
C TRP A 414 -14.38 -36.13 -3.36
N CYS A 415 -13.54 -36.89 -4.07
CA CYS A 415 -13.98 -37.73 -5.18
C CYS A 415 -14.46 -39.13 -4.76
N THR A 416 -14.14 -39.58 -3.54
CA THR A 416 -14.55 -40.89 -3.01
C THR A 416 -15.84 -40.78 -2.20
N ASP A 417 -16.82 -41.63 -2.50
CA ASP A 417 -18.00 -41.78 -1.66
C ASP A 417 -17.65 -42.59 -0.39
N TRP A 418 -18.05 -42.06 0.78
CA TRP A 418 -17.80 -42.66 2.09
C TRP A 418 -19.07 -43.25 2.73
N THR A 419 -20.15 -43.42 1.96
CA THR A 419 -21.37 -44.06 2.44
C THR A 419 -21.10 -45.52 2.89
N GLY A 420 -20.92 -45.72 4.20
CA GLY A 420 -20.64 -47.03 4.82
C GLY A 420 -19.21 -47.26 5.33
N SER A 421 -18.31 -46.26 5.27
CA SER A 421 -16.96 -46.33 5.86
C SER A 421 -16.60 -45.01 6.57
N ASN A 422 -15.78 -45.09 7.63
CA ASN A 422 -15.41 -43.89 8.38
C ASN A 422 -14.41 -43.02 7.59
N PRO A 423 -14.72 -41.75 7.27
CA PRO A 423 -13.84 -40.92 6.48
C PRO A 423 -12.58 -40.51 7.29
N PRO A 424 -11.37 -40.75 6.78
CA PRO A 424 -10.14 -40.53 7.54
C PRO A 424 -9.84 -39.05 7.79
N SER A 425 -9.19 -38.76 8.92
CA SER A 425 -8.73 -37.43 9.31
C SER A 425 -7.46 -37.05 8.51
N LEU A 426 -7.56 -36.06 7.62
CA LEU A 426 -6.42 -35.61 6.80
C LEU A 426 -5.30 -34.98 7.63
N LEU A 427 -5.66 -34.30 8.73
CA LEU A 427 -4.69 -33.68 9.63
C LEU A 427 -3.90 -34.75 10.41
N ASN A 428 -4.58 -35.75 10.97
CA ASN A 428 -3.91 -36.84 11.67
C ASN A 428 -3.07 -37.68 10.70
N MET A 429 -3.53 -37.87 9.47
CA MET A 429 -2.74 -38.52 8.42
C MET A 429 -1.41 -37.80 8.18
N LEU A 430 -1.43 -36.46 8.05
CA LEU A 430 -0.22 -35.67 7.83
C LEU A 430 0.72 -35.72 9.05
N ILE A 431 0.16 -35.65 10.27
CA ILE A 431 0.93 -35.77 11.52
C ILE A 431 1.60 -37.14 11.61
N ASN A 432 0.83 -38.21 11.39
CA ASN A 432 1.31 -39.58 11.48
C ASN A 432 2.32 -39.92 10.38
N MET A 433 2.22 -39.28 9.21
CA MET A 433 3.21 -39.42 8.14
C MET A 433 4.63 -39.04 8.60
N PHE A 434 4.79 -38.05 9.48
CA PHE A 434 6.09 -37.63 10.01
C PHE A 434 6.46 -38.32 11.35
N LEU A 435 5.49 -38.54 12.24
CA LEU A 435 5.74 -39.08 13.59
C LEU A 435 5.77 -40.61 13.68
N SER A 436 5.09 -41.31 12.77
CA SER A 436 4.97 -42.77 12.80
C SER A 436 4.94 -43.34 11.37
N PRO A 437 6.06 -43.25 10.63
CA PRO A 437 6.11 -43.60 9.23
C PRO A 437 5.77 -45.07 9.00
N GLY A 438 4.83 -45.34 8.08
CA GLY A 438 4.44 -46.68 7.66
C GLY A 438 3.30 -47.33 8.45
N ASN A 439 2.84 -46.72 9.55
CA ASN A 439 1.73 -47.24 10.35
C ASN A 439 0.42 -46.52 10.02
N VAL A 440 -0.39 -47.09 9.13
CA VAL A 440 -1.73 -46.59 8.79
C VAL A 440 -2.75 -47.62 9.29
N LYS A 441 -3.66 -47.21 10.18
CA LYS A 441 -4.74 -48.08 10.65
C LYS A 441 -5.61 -48.50 9.45
N SER A 442 -5.97 -49.77 9.39
CA SER A 442 -6.80 -50.34 8.30
C SER A 442 -8.15 -49.62 8.15
N ASP A 443 -8.70 -49.11 9.26
CA ASP A 443 -9.99 -48.40 9.29
C ASP A 443 -9.90 -46.94 8.81
N GLU A 444 -8.70 -46.38 8.68
CA GLU A 444 -8.45 -44.98 8.30
C GLU A 444 -7.67 -44.85 6.97
N GLN A 445 -7.62 -45.93 6.18
CA GLN A 445 -6.89 -45.96 4.91
C GLN A 445 -7.64 -45.18 3.82
N LEU A 446 -6.96 -44.23 3.17
CA LEU A 446 -7.50 -43.40 2.09
C LEU A 446 -7.57 -44.17 0.76
N TYR A 447 -6.50 -44.89 0.40
CA TYR A 447 -6.42 -45.71 -0.81
C TYR A 447 -5.48 -46.90 -0.60
N SER A 448 -5.61 -47.93 -1.45
CA SER A 448 -4.78 -49.13 -1.41
C SER A 448 -3.29 -48.80 -1.59
N GLY A 449 -2.44 -49.22 -0.65
CA GLY A 449 -0.99 -48.98 -0.72
C GLY A 449 -0.50 -47.64 -0.14
N GLN A 450 -1.34 -46.90 0.58
CA GLN A 450 -1.01 -45.60 1.18
C GLN A 450 0.26 -45.63 2.06
N SER A 451 0.46 -46.68 2.86
CA SER A 451 1.64 -46.81 3.74
C SER A 451 2.95 -46.77 2.93
N THR A 452 3.02 -47.54 1.84
CA THR A 452 4.20 -47.58 0.96
C THR A 452 4.45 -46.24 0.28
N VAL A 453 3.40 -45.58 -0.21
CA VAL A 453 3.52 -44.27 -0.88
C VAL A 453 4.00 -43.20 0.09
N GLN A 454 3.44 -43.12 1.31
CA GLN A 454 3.87 -42.16 2.33
C GLN A 454 5.33 -42.36 2.72
N LEU A 455 5.79 -43.61 2.84
CA LEU A 455 7.18 -43.90 3.13
C LEU A 455 8.12 -43.42 2.00
N ILE A 456 7.77 -43.68 0.74
CA ILE A 456 8.56 -43.24 -0.43
C ILE A 456 8.62 -41.70 -0.48
N LEU A 457 7.49 -41.02 -0.30
CA LEU A 457 7.42 -39.56 -0.33
C LEU A 457 8.24 -38.92 0.81
N LEU A 458 8.18 -39.50 2.01
CA LEU A 458 8.98 -39.03 3.14
C LEU A 458 10.48 -39.22 2.88
N LEU A 459 10.88 -40.38 2.36
CA LEU A 459 12.29 -40.65 2.02
C LEU A 459 12.79 -39.67 0.94
N LEU A 460 12.00 -39.41 -0.10
CA LEU A 460 12.31 -38.41 -1.12
C LEU A 460 12.50 -37.01 -0.50
N ALA A 461 11.58 -36.59 0.37
CA ALA A 461 11.67 -35.29 1.04
C ALA A 461 12.94 -35.16 1.91
N VAL A 462 13.31 -36.22 2.65
CA VAL A 462 14.52 -36.24 3.48
C VAL A 462 15.79 -36.22 2.64
N ILE A 463 15.84 -36.94 1.51
CA ILE A 463 17.01 -36.95 0.59
C ILE A 463 17.20 -35.58 -0.09
N CYS A 464 16.12 -34.83 -0.33
CA CYS A 464 16.22 -33.51 -0.94
C CYS A 464 16.97 -32.49 -0.07
N ILE A 465 16.94 -32.61 1.25
CA ILE A 465 17.61 -31.67 2.17
C ILE A 465 19.15 -31.67 1.99
N PRO A 466 19.86 -32.81 2.11
CA PRO A 466 21.30 -32.84 1.86
C PRO A 466 21.64 -32.55 0.40
N TRP A 467 20.75 -32.89 -0.55
CA TRP A 467 20.95 -32.58 -1.96
C TRP A 467 20.98 -31.07 -2.22
N LEU A 468 20.02 -30.32 -1.67
CA LEU A 468 19.91 -28.87 -1.81
C LEU A 468 21.12 -28.15 -1.17
N LEU A 469 21.58 -28.65 -0.02
CA LEU A 469 22.68 -28.06 0.73
C LEU A 469 24.06 -28.30 0.07
N LEU A 470 24.33 -29.51 -0.40
CA LEU A 470 25.68 -29.92 -0.82
C LEU A 470 25.95 -29.73 -2.32
N TYR A 471 24.96 -29.90 -3.20
CA TYR A 471 25.26 -30.01 -4.63
C TYR A 471 25.88 -28.74 -5.23
N LYS A 472 25.24 -27.58 -5.01
CA LYS A 472 25.67 -26.31 -5.60
C LYS A 472 27.08 -25.87 -5.16
N PRO A 473 27.44 -25.79 -3.86
CA PRO A 473 28.76 -25.32 -3.45
C PRO A 473 29.89 -26.24 -3.93
N PHE A 474 29.68 -27.56 -3.95
CA PHE A 474 30.67 -28.50 -4.46
C PHE A 474 30.81 -28.44 -5.99
N ALA A 475 29.71 -28.30 -6.73
CA ALA A 475 29.75 -28.11 -8.18
C ALA A 475 30.50 -26.83 -8.57
N LEU A 476 30.27 -25.72 -7.85
CA LEU A 476 30.97 -24.45 -8.08
C LEU A 476 32.46 -24.53 -7.74
N LYS A 477 32.83 -25.24 -6.66
CA LYS A 477 34.24 -25.50 -6.29
C LYS A 477 34.97 -26.28 -7.39
N MET A 478 34.32 -27.29 -7.97
CA MET A 478 34.90 -28.07 -9.07
C MET A 478 35.08 -27.22 -10.33
N LYS A 479 34.14 -26.31 -10.63
CA LYS A 479 34.23 -25.41 -11.79
C LYS A 479 35.37 -24.39 -11.65
N HIS A 480 35.48 -23.72 -10.50
CA HIS A 480 36.52 -22.71 -10.26
C HIS A 480 37.93 -23.31 -10.13
N LYS A 481 38.05 -24.60 -9.78
CA LYS A 481 39.35 -25.30 -9.83
C LYS A 481 39.90 -25.45 -11.27
N ASN A 482 39.02 -25.40 -12.27
CA ASN A 482 39.37 -25.60 -13.68
C ASN A 482 39.46 -24.27 -14.47
N GLU A 483 38.95 -23.15 -13.94
CA GLU A 483 39.03 -21.83 -14.57
C GLU A 483 40.19 -21.02 -13.98
N LYS A 484 41.04 -20.41 -14.84
CA LYS A 484 42.06 -19.45 -14.39
C LYS A 484 41.38 -18.15 -13.94
N PRO A 485 41.84 -17.48 -12.87
CA PRO A 485 41.25 -16.21 -12.43
C PRO A 485 41.39 -15.15 -13.54
N LEU A 486 40.29 -14.45 -13.83
CA LEU A 486 40.27 -13.27 -14.72
C LEU A 486 41.02 -12.12 -14.05
N GLU A 487 41.97 -11.50 -14.75
CA GLU A 487 42.64 -10.27 -14.30
C GLU A 487 41.61 -9.13 -14.24
N ILE A 488 41.40 -8.59 -13.04
CA ILE A 488 40.55 -7.42 -12.83
C ILE A 488 41.39 -6.19 -13.20
N THR A 489 41.08 -5.53 -14.31
CA THR A 489 41.64 -4.22 -14.67
C THR A 489 41.15 -3.13 -13.72
N GLU A 490 42.03 -2.17 -13.38
CA GLU A 490 41.87 -1.12 -12.34
C GLU A 490 40.68 -0.16 -12.50
N ASP A 491 39.92 -0.21 -13.61
CA ASP A 491 38.82 0.73 -13.93
C ASP A 491 37.42 0.31 -13.43
N ILE A 492 37.31 -0.74 -12.62
CA ILE A 492 36.03 -1.21 -12.07
C ILE A 492 35.89 -0.71 -10.62
N GLU A 493 34.98 0.23 -10.39
CA GLU A 493 34.51 0.56 -9.03
C GLU A 493 34.07 -0.72 -8.32
N GLU A 494 34.70 -1.04 -7.17
CA GLU A 494 34.53 -2.30 -6.42
C GLU A 494 33.06 -2.64 -6.13
N GLU A 495 32.18 -1.64 -6.04
CA GLU A 495 30.76 -1.80 -5.73
C GLU A 495 29.98 -2.54 -6.84
N TYR A 496 30.47 -2.53 -8.08
CA TYR A 496 29.80 -3.15 -9.25
C TYR A 496 30.56 -4.33 -9.85
N ALA A 497 31.68 -4.75 -9.23
CA ALA A 497 32.45 -5.92 -9.66
C ALA A 497 31.83 -7.23 -9.12
N PRO A 498 31.85 -8.34 -9.89
CA PRO A 498 31.45 -9.65 -9.36
C PRO A 498 32.41 -10.07 -8.23
N LYS A 499 31.85 -10.35 -7.05
CA LYS A 499 32.63 -10.74 -5.86
C LYS A 499 33.48 -11.99 -6.14
N PRO A 500 34.72 -12.05 -5.64
CA PRO A 500 35.58 -13.23 -5.78
C PRO A 500 34.93 -14.46 -5.12
N PHE A 501 35.11 -15.64 -5.73
CA PHE A 501 34.51 -16.88 -5.23
C PHE A 501 35.19 -17.33 -3.92
N VAL A 502 34.44 -17.25 -2.83
CA VAL A 502 34.82 -17.80 -1.53
C VAL A 502 33.91 -19.00 -1.23
N PHE A 503 34.49 -20.20 -1.14
CA PHE A 503 33.73 -21.42 -0.89
C PHE A 503 32.93 -21.37 0.41
N THR A 504 33.53 -20.81 1.47
CA THR A 504 32.89 -20.68 2.79
C THR A 504 31.64 -19.81 2.71
N ASP A 505 31.70 -18.68 2.00
CA ASP A 505 30.56 -17.76 1.87
C ASP A 505 29.42 -18.39 1.07
N GLU A 506 29.72 -19.08 -0.04
CA GLU A 506 28.69 -19.78 -0.82
C GLU A 506 28.06 -20.94 -0.03
N PHE A 507 28.86 -21.67 0.76
CA PHE A 507 28.37 -22.75 1.61
C PHE A 507 27.43 -22.21 2.71
N ILE A 508 27.83 -21.15 3.42
CA ILE A 508 26.99 -20.52 4.45
C ILE A 508 25.71 -19.97 3.84
N ASN A 509 25.80 -19.25 2.72
CA ASN A 509 24.62 -18.71 2.03
C ASN A 509 23.66 -19.82 1.56
N ARG A 510 24.18 -20.98 1.12
CA ARG A 510 23.31 -22.12 0.78
C ARG A 510 22.74 -22.83 2.00
N ALA A 511 23.50 -22.97 3.08
CA ALA A 511 22.98 -23.56 4.31
C ALA A 511 21.80 -22.73 4.85
N VAL A 512 21.95 -21.41 4.91
CA VAL A 512 20.86 -20.49 5.30
C VAL A 512 19.67 -20.63 4.35
N GLY A 513 19.91 -20.56 3.03
CA GLY A 513 18.84 -20.68 2.04
C GLY A 513 18.09 -22.02 2.09
N THR A 514 18.78 -23.12 2.42
CA THR A 514 18.15 -24.44 2.58
C THR A 514 17.21 -24.47 3.79
N ILE A 515 17.69 -23.96 4.93
CA ILE A 515 16.90 -23.89 6.17
C ILE A 515 15.69 -22.97 5.95
N GLU A 516 15.92 -21.80 5.36
CA GLU A 516 14.87 -20.84 5.03
C GLU A 516 13.82 -21.47 4.10
N TYR A 517 14.22 -22.17 3.03
CA TYR A 517 13.27 -22.80 2.12
C TYR A 517 12.41 -23.89 2.79
N CYS A 518 13.03 -24.79 3.56
CA CYS A 518 12.31 -25.89 4.23
C CYS A 518 11.32 -25.37 5.28
N LEU A 519 11.74 -24.41 6.12
CA LEU A 519 10.87 -23.80 7.13
C LEU A 519 9.77 -22.95 6.49
N SER A 520 10.12 -22.20 5.45
CA SER A 520 9.17 -21.36 4.72
C SER A 520 8.14 -22.20 3.96
N GLY A 521 8.47 -23.41 3.51
CA GLY A 521 7.48 -24.32 2.91
C GLY A 521 6.27 -24.59 3.83
N ILE A 522 6.54 -24.87 5.11
CA ILE A 522 5.50 -25.10 6.14
C ILE A 522 4.81 -23.78 6.48
N SER A 523 5.59 -22.73 6.76
CA SER A 523 5.07 -21.42 7.17
C SER A 523 4.18 -20.79 6.08
N HIS A 524 4.60 -20.82 4.83
CA HIS A 524 3.86 -20.25 3.70
C HIS A 524 2.57 -21.02 3.43
N THR A 525 2.59 -22.36 3.50
CA THR A 525 1.37 -23.16 3.32
C THR A 525 0.33 -22.84 4.40
N ALA A 526 0.76 -22.74 5.67
CA ALA A 526 -0.12 -22.33 6.76
C ALA A 526 -0.63 -20.88 6.60
N SER A 527 0.20 -19.99 6.04
CA SER A 527 -0.14 -18.59 5.78
C SER A 527 -1.33 -18.42 4.81
N TYR A 528 -1.55 -19.37 3.89
CA TYR A 528 -2.72 -19.36 3.00
C TYR A 528 -4.05 -19.58 3.72
N LEU A 529 -4.06 -20.07 4.96
CA LEU A 529 -5.29 -20.15 5.78
C LEU A 529 -5.94 -18.78 6.01
N ARG A 530 -5.21 -17.68 5.81
CA ARG A 530 -5.77 -16.32 5.78
C ARG A 530 -6.89 -16.15 4.75
N LEU A 531 -6.78 -16.82 3.59
CA LEU A 531 -7.83 -16.78 2.57
C LEU A 531 -9.17 -17.26 3.14
N TRP A 532 -9.12 -18.34 3.93
CA TRP A 532 -10.28 -18.88 4.62
C TRP A 532 -10.74 -17.97 5.76
N ALA A 533 -9.83 -17.56 6.65
CA ALA A 533 -10.17 -16.78 7.84
C ALA A 533 -10.87 -15.46 7.49
N LEU A 534 -10.35 -14.72 6.50
CA LEU A 534 -10.95 -13.46 6.06
C LEU A 534 -12.28 -13.68 5.32
N SER A 535 -12.37 -14.71 4.48
CA SER A 535 -13.63 -15.05 3.79
C SER A 535 -14.74 -15.45 4.76
N LEU A 536 -14.40 -16.13 5.85
CA LEU A 536 -15.36 -16.49 6.89
C LEU A 536 -15.77 -15.25 7.69
N ALA A 537 -14.81 -14.42 8.11
CA ALA A 537 -15.10 -13.19 8.85
C ALA A 537 -16.00 -12.24 8.04
N HIS A 538 -15.70 -12.03 6.76
CA HIS A 538 -16.49 -11.18 5.87
C HIS A 538 -17.95 -11.67 5.72
N GLY A 539 -18.14 -12.98 5.51
CA GLY A 539 -19.47 -13.59 5.43
C GLY A 539 -20.25 -13.45 6.73
N GLN A 540 -19.61 -13.69 7.88
CA GLN A 540 -20.26 -13.58 9.19
C GLN A 540 -20.59 -12.14 9.57
N LEU A 541 -19.70 -11.19 9.31
CA LEU A 541 -19.97 -9.78 9.59
C LEU A 541 -21.09 -9.22 8.70
N SER A 542 -21.17 -9.66 7.44
CA SER A 542 -22.29 -9.34 6.55
C SER A 542 -23.61 -9.91 7.06
N GLU A 543 -23.61 -11.15 7.57
CA GLU A 543 -24.78 -11.81 8.15
C GLU A 543 -25.27 -11.13 9.43
N VAL A 544 -24.36 -10.78 10.34
CA VAL A 544 -24.68 -10.05 11.58
C VAL A 544 -25.23 -8.67 11.27
N LEU A 545 -24.62 -7.94 10.32
CA LEU A 545 -25.05 -6.61 9.94
C LEU A 545 -26.43 -6.63 9.27
N TRP A 546 -26.73 -7.67 8.48
CA TRP A 546 -28.08 -7.89 7.94
C TRP A 546 -29.10 -8.13 9.07
N ASN A 547 -28.86 -9.14 9.91
CA ASN A 547 -29.83 -9.57 10.92
C ASN A 547 -30.05 -8.50 12.00
N MET A 548 -29.02 -7.77 12.41
CA MET A 548 -29.15 -6.76 13.48
C MET A 548 -29.89 -5.49 13.04
N LEU A 549 -29.71 -5.06 11.77
CA LEU A 549 -30.32 -3.82 11.27
C LEU A 549 -31.62 -4.09 10.53
N LEU A 550 -31.61 -4.93 9.50
CA LEU A 550 -32.75 -5.09 8.60
C LEU A 550 -33.89 -5.90 9.22
N ASP A 551 -33.61 -6.94 10.02
CA ASP A 551 -34.68 -7.71 10.66
C ASP A 551 -35.42 -6.85 11.71
N MET A 552 -34.71 -5.94 12.40
CA MET A 552 -35.34 -4.96 13.28
C MET A 552 -36.31 -4.05 12.52
N ALA A 553 -35.98 -3.67 11.28
CA ALA A 553 -36.83 -2.81 10.45
C ALA A 553 -38.12 -3.51 10.00
N PHE A 554 -38.11 -4.84 9.86
CA PHE A 554 -39.29 -5.61 9.42
C PHE A 554 -40.30 -5.88 10.53
N ASN A 555 -39.88 -5.85 11.80
CA ASN A 555 -40.72 -6.19 12.96
C ASN A 555 -41.65 -5.06 13.45
N PHE A 556 -41.71 -3.90 12.78
CA PHE A 556 -42.63 -2.81 13.15
C PHE A 556 -44.06 -3.06 12.63
N GLU A 557 -45.04 -3.12 13.54
CA GLU A 557 -46.46 -3.40 13.23
C GLU A 557 -47.15 -2.28 12.42
N ASN A 558 -46.80 -1.01 12.67
CA ASN A 558 -47.43 0.14 12.02
C ASN A 558 -46.89 0.39 10.61
N ALA A 559 -47.73 0.30 9.58
CA ALA A 559 -47.30 0.38 8.17
C ALA A 559 -46.57 1.69 7.77
N VAL A 560 -47.02 2.85 8.28
CA VAL A 560 -46.40 4.15 7.98
C VAL A 560 -45.05 4.30 8.69
N VAL A 561 -45.00 3.91 9.97
CA VAL A 561 -43.77 3.90 10.77
C VAL A 561 -42.77 2.91 10.20
N ARG A 562 -43.22 1.73 9.77
CA ARG A 562 -42.40 0.71 9.12
C ARG A 562 -41.75 1.24 7.84
N THR A 563 -42.48 1.97 7.01
CA THR A 563 -41.92 2.51 5.75
C THR A 563 -40.83 3.56 6.01
N LEU A 564 -41.08 4.49 6.95
CA LEU A 564 -40.08 5.50 7.33
C LEU A 564 -38.87 4.86 8.05
N ALA A 565 -39.11 3.88 8.93
CA ALA A 565 -38.07 3.15 9.64
C ALA A 565 -37.20 2.32 8.67
N ILE A 566 -37.80 1.62 7.70
CA ILE A 566 -37.05 0.87 6.67
C ILE A 566 -36.16 1.82 5.88
N PHE A 567 -36.64 3.00 5.47
CA PHE A 567 -35.81 3.94 4.72
C PHE A 567 -34.60 4.43 5.53
N ALA A 568 -34.80 4.83 6.78
CA ALA A 568 -33.74 5.31 7.66
C ALA A 568 -32.74 4.20 8.02
N ILE A 569 -33.23 3.01 8.37
CA ILE A 569 -32.40 1.87 8.74
C ILE A 569 -31.65 1.32 7.51
N PHE A 570 -32.27 1.32 6.32
CA PHE A 570 -31.58 0.95 5.09
C PHE A 570 -30.46 1.93 4.75
N ALA A 571 -30.66 3.24 4.93
CA ALA A 571 -29.60 4.23 4.76
C ALA A 571 -28.43 3.99 5.73
N ALA A 572 -28.74 3.66 6.99
CA ALA A 572 -27.72 3.30 7.99
C ALA A 572 -26.98 2.00 7.63
N TRP A 573 -27.73 0.95 7.23
CA TRP A 573 -27.19 -0.32 6.77
C TRP A 573 -26.26 -0.15 5.57
N PHE A 574 -26.69 0.62 4.56
CA PHE A 574 -25.90 0.89 3.36
C PHE A 574 -24.64 1.70 3.68
N GLY A 575 -24.76 2.73 4.54
CA GLY A 575 -23.62 3.54 4.98
C GLY A 575 -22.57 2.71 5.74
N LEU A 576 -23.01 1.88 6.68
CA LEU A 576 -22.12 0.98 7.43
C LEU A 576 -21.50 -0.10 6.54
N THR A 577 -22.26 -0.63 5.59
CA THR A 577 -21.77 -1.60 4.59
C THR A 577 -20.63 -1.01 3.75
N ILE A 578 -20.78 0.23 3.26
CA ILE A 578 -19.71 0.88 2.49
C ILE A 578 -18.49 1.17 3.37
N ALA A 579 -18.69 1.73 4.57
CA ALA A 579 -17.60 2.17 5.41
C ALA A 579 -16.80 1.01 6.02
N ILE A 580 -17.48 0.01 6.56
CA ILE A 580 -16.85 -1.10 7.29
C ILE A 580 -16.51 -2.23 6.33
N LEU A 581 -17.52 -2.80 5.65
CA LEU A 581 -17.33 -4.00 4.83
C LEU A 581 -16.56 -3.68 3.55
N LEU A 582 -16.93 -2.63 2.80
CA LEU A 582 -16.29 -2.35 1.51
C LEU A 582 -14.92 -1.67 1.66
N LEU A 583 -14.82 -0.62 2.48
CA LEU A 583 -13.56 0.13 2.62
C LEU A 583 -12.58 -0.53 3.59
N MET A 584 -12.95 -0.75 4.86
CA MET A 584 -12.00 -1.26 5.86
C MET A 584 -11.63 -2.73 5.61
N GLU A 585 -12.61 -3.62 5.44
CA GLU A 585 -12.30 -5.03 5.17
C GLU A 585 -11.73 -5.23 3.76
N GLY A 586 -12.22 -4.49 2.76
CA GLY A 586 -11.64 -4.51 1.42
C GLY A 586 -10.16 -4.10 1.41
N LEU A 587 -9.77 -3.08 2.19
CA LEU A 587 -8.37 -2.70 2.33
C LEU A 587 -7.55 -3.78 3.06
N SER A 588 -8.11 -4.40 4.11
CA SER A 588 -7.48 -5.51 4.82
C SER A 588 -7.22 -6.70 3.90
N ALA A 589 -8.25 -7.16 3.16
CA ALA A 589 -8.14 -8.24 2.19
C ALA A 589 -7.16 -7.90 1.06
N PHE A 590 -7.10 -6.64 0.62
CA PHE A 590 -6.11 -6.17 -0.36
C PHE A 590 -4.67 -6.33 0.16
N LEU A 591 -4.39 -5.89 1.40
CA LEU A 591 -3.06 -6.01 2.00
C LEU A 591 -2.66 -7.46 2.24
N HIS A 592 -3.59 -8.31 2.65
CA HIS A 592 -3.33 -9.74 2.80
C HIS A 592 -3.06 -10.44 1.45
N ALA A 593 -3.79 -10.08 0.39
CA ALA A 593 -3.52 -10.58 -0.95
C ALA A 593 -2.13 -10.15 -1.43
N LEU A 594 -1.74 -8.90 -1.13
CA LEU A 594 -0.45 -8.34 -1.49
C LEU A 594 0.68 -9.04 -0.75
N ARG A 595 0.49 -9.32 0.55
CA ARG A 595 1.42 -10.10 1.35
C ARG A 595 1.69 -11.48 0.73
N LEU A 596 0.63 -12.22 0.38
CA LEU A 596 0.72 -13.53 -0.27
C LEU A 596 1.55 -13.49 -1.57
N HIS A 597 1.53 -12.38 -2.31
CA HIS A 597 2.36 -12.23 -3.49
C HIS A 597 3.80 -11.89 -3.16
N TRP A 598 4.04 -10.96 -2.24
CA TRP A 598 5.38 -10.49 -1.91
C TRP A 598 6.22 -11.52 -1.17
N VAL A 599 5.64 -12.28 -0.25
CA VAL A 599 6.39 -13.23 0.57
C VAL A 599 6.22 -14.65 0.07
N GLU A 600 5.01 -15.10 -0.20
CA GLU A 600 4.77 -16.52 -0.51
C GLU A 600 5.04 -16.86 -1.99
N PHE A 601 4.74 -15.95 -2.92
CA PHE A 601 4.95 -16.15 -4.36
C PHE A 601 6.32 -15.66 -4.85
N ASN A 602 6.66 -14.38 -4.61
CA ASN A 602 7.88 -13.77 -5.13
C ASN A 602 9.14 -14.41 -4.54
N SER A 603 9.14 -14.86 -3.28
CA SER A 603 10.32 -15.51 -2.66
C SER A 603 10.82 -16.75 -3.41
N LYS A 604 10.01 -17.36 -4.29
CA LYS A 604 10.37 -18.59 -5.02
C LYS A 604 11.19 -18.35 -6.27
N PHE A 605 11.09 -17.18 -6.91
CA PHE A 605 11.76 -16.93 -8.19
C PHE A 605 12.31 -15.51 -8.36
N PHE A 606 11.87 -14.56 -7.53
CA PHE A 606 12.20 -13.15 -7.63
C PHE A 606 13.32 -12.79 -6.65
N THR A 607 14.44 -12.33 -7.20
CA THR A 607 15.64 -11.97 -6.43
C THR A 607 15.68 -10.50 -6.00
N GLY A 608 15.08 -9.59 -6.78
CA GLY A 608 14.77 -8.22 -6.36
C GLY A 608 15.95 -7.27 -6.14
N THR A 609 17.17 -7.63 -6.56
CA THR A 609 18.39 -6.83 -6.35
C THR A 609 18.69 -5.81 -7.46
N GLY A 610 17.80 -5.64 -8.43
CA GLY A 610 18.04 -4.79 -9.60
C GLY A 610 17.90 -3.30 -9.29
N TYR A 611 18.27 -2.46 -10.26
CA TYR A 611 17.99 -1.03 -10.22
C TYR A 611 17.17 -0.58 -11.43
N LYS A 612 16.28 0.39 -11.20
CA LYS A 612 15.25 0.78 -12.16
C LYS A 612 15.81 1.72 -13.21
N PHE A 613 15.44 1.50 -14.46
CA PHE A 613 15.80 2.41 -15.55
C PHE A 613 15.05 3.74 -15.43
N THR A 614 15.76 4.80 -15.04
CA THR A 614 15.26 6.18 -14.95
C THR A 614 15.94 7.07 -15.99
N PRO A 615 15.40 7.14 -17.23
CA PRO A 615 16.01 7.96 -18.27
C PRO A 615 15.90 9.45 -17.92
N PHE A 616 16.94 10.21 -18.30
CA PHE A 616 16.90 11.67 -18.27
C PHE A 616 15.80 12.18 -19.21
N SER A 617 14.86 12.95 -18.66
CA SER A 617 13.71 13.46 -19.42
C SER A 617 13.17 14.73 -18.78
N PHE A 618 13.11 15.81 -19.56
CA PHE A 618 12.52 17.08 -19.12
C PHE A 618 11.07 16.93 -18.69
N ARG A 619 10.29 16.05 -19.31
CA ARG A 619 8.87 15.86 -18.95
C ARG A 619 8.69 15.36 -17.51
N LYS A 620 9.58 14.48 -17.03
CA LYS A 620 9.53 14.00 -15.64
C LYS A 620 9.89 15.09 -14.66
N ILE A 621 10.93 15.88 -14.99
CA ILE A 621 11.36 17.02 -14.19
C ILE A 621 10.18 17.99 -14.05
N MET A 622 9.60 18.43 -15.17
CA MET A 622 8.44 19.32 -15.23
C MET A 622 7.24 18.81 -14.42
N LYS A 623 6.98 17.49 -14.41
CA LYS A 623 5.89 16.91 -13.62
C LYS A 623 6.14 17.08 -12.11
N ARG A 624 7.36 16.75 -11.67
CA ARG A 624 7.79 16.95 -10.27
C ARG A 624 7.70 18.42 -9.86
N LEU A 625 7.98 19.35 -10.78
CA LEU A 625 7.83 20.79 -10.53
C LEU A 625 6.39 21.17 -10.18
N ARG A 626 5.43 20.68 -10.96
CA ARG A 626 4.00 20.97 -10.75
C ARG A 626 3.50 20.38 -9.43
N GLU A 627 4.09 19.28 -8.98
CA GLU A 627 3.81 18.67 -7.68
C GLU A 627 4.42 19.50 -6.55
N GLU A 628 5.69 19.94 -6.67
CA GLU A 628 6.37 20.78 -5.67
C GLU A 628 5.76 22.19 -5.54
N SER A 629 5.46 22.86 -6.65
CA SER A 629 4.90 24.23 -6.63
C SER A 629 3.53 24.29 -5.95
N LYS A 630 2.77 23.19 -6.00
CA LYS A 630 1.48 23.07 -5.32
C LYS A 630 1.57 22.80 -3.83
N ALA A 631 2.71 22.32 -3.34
CA ALA A 631 2.92 22.08 -1.90
C ALA A 631 3.32 23.35 -1.14
N TYR A 632 3.79 24.38 -1.85
CA TYR A 632 4.16 25.69 -1.29
C TYR A 632 2.99 26.69 -1.26
N VAL A 633 1.91 26.40 -2.01
CA VAL A 633 0.64 27.15 -2.00
C VAL A 633 -0.30 26.44 -1.03
#